data_AF-A0AAE3JKT3-F1
#
_entry.id   AF-A0AAE3JKT3-F1
#
_cell.length_a   1.000
_cell.length_b   1.000
_cell.length_c   1.000
_cell.angle_alpha   90.00
_cell.angle_beta   90.00
_cell.angle_gamma   90.00
#
_symmetry.space_group_name_H-M   'P 1'
#
loop_
_entity.id
_entity.type
_entity.pdbx_description
1 polymer ?
#
loop_
_entity_poly.entity_id
_entity_poly.type
_entity_poly.pdbx_seq_one_letter_code
_entity_poly.pdbx_strand_id
1 'polypeptide(L)'
;MKRLFGRAQAPLQDIEDTPEELWRAPFKKPDASRLPAEKGDGYRSSFGPDGFILELERKNIFAWTVDPIYRYRDAVFEADILPGSPEHAPAEGEAAPQNPLPDSRRMTNAGTAAGGIIFRYLNESTFYMVLVSDAGMIRMDAVVNGTPLPVLGWTETAAAAAGKPGSRLKIIARGTSFTLIVNERWVAECSDDTIQAPGRIALAGQNWNALSSVRIVFGSLSIDSRPFEIEAVHTRWNSLIPIPPEARVRLAETWLAMGSYVPAILQLKKAEKAAPLQPEARLALARAYLAQRVFEEAEEEFRKIIEARQEAPEALEFAGTDQVLLSTDPAEDSQPAQVRAEGGAGTASIAAITEARSELGGIFYLQDRYQDLEILLSGIPIEQRRESPFLSNLEGHLLRHKGCHEEAATRYERAGELVPGEGLFHLNAGNEWLKAGLHPRAVDAWLEAGRRYLAAGDTDELEGIIDNLESAGRLSLPEQEYPMQALRGKYHYARGNADEALACFERIEGERCSDSAVWYLSALLRREKGDIQGALERLVRARDLEPGFAAYRFRLAETLRNAGQDYEEELKQALEADDSDGWIHNLAALSLLDKNDPDSAAIHLAEARRLLPGEREIVVNLAEVRRRQGRLAEALELLDRSNARELHAGANLLVEEGKYEDAEEWYREALRKTPFDPELLADRAANCLELDLLNEADDLLGRAYDIQPSPRVFLLISFLAGKKGEFTRSEIALQQGLEEFPEETELLRELARVYLHTQRVDNAKAVLRKLKRIDSGPETNELEQDIEERSSQKISCSSCNRYWRVPRNLPPQGSLHLTAQPPDDLPAGTCPACRAHYCIGCAREHLGDDGRFRCKTCNTPLKLVEPGIIWLLNRWQADSPEG
;
A
#
# COMPACT_ATOMS: atom_id res chain seq x y z
N MET A 1 -77.92 -29.44 -31.06
CA MET A 1 -77.06 -30.60 -31.43
C MET A 1 -75.59 -30.19 -31.32
N LYS A 2 -74.71 -31.13 -30.96
CA LYS A 2 -73.37 -30.98 -30.37
C LYS A 2 -72.31 -30.17 -31.16
N ARG A 3 -71.36 -29.59 -30.41
CA ARG A 3 -70.01 -29.09 -30.78
C ARG A 3 -69.21 -30.09 -31.64
N LEU A 4 -68.34 -29.58 -32.51
CA LEU A 4 -66.98 -30.07 -32.79
C LEU A 4 -66.23 -29.05 -33.68
N PHE A 5 -65.10 -28.54 -33.17
CA PHE A 5 -63.94 -27.88 -33.81
C PHE A 5 -63.43 -26.77 -32.87
N GLY A 6 -62.70 -27.20 -31.84
CA GLY A 6 -61.86 -26.31 -31.06
C GLY A 6 -60.71 -25.79 -31.92
N ARG A 7 -60.39 -24.50 -31.77
CA ARG A 7 -59.13 -23.92 -32.23
C ARG A 7 -57.98 -24.81 -31.76
N ALA A 8 -57.13 -25.26 -32.68
CA ALA A 8 -55.83 -25.79 -32.33
C ALA A 8 -55.09 -24.72 -31.52
N GLN A 9 -54.79 -25.03 -30.26
CA GLN A 9 -53.80 -24.28 -29.49
C GLN A 9 -52.48 -24.32 -30.28
N ALA A 10 -51.82 -23.17 -30.43
CA ALA A 10 -50.44 -23.14 -30.89
C ALA A 10 -49.64 -24.12 -30.02
N PRO A 11 -48.79 -25.00 -30.60
CA PRO A 11 -47.99 -25.91 -29.81
C PRO A 11 -47.18 -25.12 -28.78
N LEU A 12 -47.14 -25.63 -27.55
CA LEU A 12 -46.23 -25.15 -26.51
C LEU A 12 -44.82 -25.16 -27.11
N GLN A 13 -44.26 -23.98 -27.33
CA GLN A 13 -42.92 -23.82 -27.90
C GLN A 13 -41.91 -24.29 -26.86
N ASP A 14 -41.14 -25.33 -27.19
CA ASP A 14 -40.09 -25.84 -26.30
C ASP A 14 -38.92 -24.85 -26.30
N ILE A 15 -38.76 -24.14 -25.19
CA ILE A 15 -37.76 -23.08 -24.99
C ILE A 15 -36.34 -23.62 -24.75
N GLU A 16 -36.17 -24.95 -24.71
CA GLU A 16 -34.88 -25.63 -24.60
C GLU A 16 -34.44 -26.29 -25.92
N ASP A 17 -35.22 -26.14 -27.00
CA ASP A 17 -34.95 -26.75 -28.30
C ASP A 17 -33.73 -26.13 -29.00
N THR A 18 -33.07 -26.94 -29.84
CA THR A 18 -31.96 -26.55 -30.72
C THR A 18 -32.42 -26.72 -32.18
N PRO A 19 -33.15 -25.75 -32.75
CA PRO A 19 -33.80 -25.93 -34.04
C PRO A 19 -32.80 -25.89 -35.19
N GLU A 20 -33.09 -26.63 -36.27
CA GLU A 20 -32.47 -26.42 -37.58
C GLU A 20 -33.33 -25.43 -38.39
N GLU A 21 -32.92 -24.17 -38.43
CA GLU A 21 -33.73 -23.11 -39.02
C GLU A 21 -32.91 -22.03 -39.73
N LEU A 22 -33.62 -21.24 -40.55
CA LEU A 22 -33.17 -19.93 -41.00
C LEU A 22 -34.15 -18.89 -40.47
N TRP A 23 -33.73 -18.16 -39.45
CA TRP A 23 -34.49 -17.05 -38.88
C TRP A 23 -33.90 -15.70 -39.29
N ARG A 24 -34.78 -14.73 -39.58
CA ARG A 24 -34.40 -13.38 -40.02
C ARG A 24 -35.28 -12.34 -39.36
N ALA A 25 -34.67 -11.36 -38.70
CA ALA A 25 -35.32 -10.21 -38.10
C ALA A 25 -34.72 -8.92 -38.67
N PRO A 26 -35.42 -8.20 -39.57
CA PRO A 26 -34.96 -6.91 -40.08
C PRO A 26 -35.23 -5.74 -39.11
N PHE A 27 -35.71 -6.01 -37.89
CA PHE A 27 -36.03 -5.08 -36.79
C PHE A 27 -36.90 -3.84 -37.07
N LYS A 28 -37.30 -3.57 -38.32
CA LYS A 28 -38.22 -2.49 -38.71
C LYS A 28 -39.65 -2.66 -38.18
N LYS A 29 -40.01 -3.87 -37.74
CA LYS A 29 -41.32 -4.21 -37.14
C LYS A 29 -41.09 -5.10 -35.91
N PRO A 30 -41.63 -4.77 -34.73
CA PRO A 30 -41.45 -5.56 -33.51
C PRO A 30 -41.91 -7.01 -33.63
N ASP A 31 -43.01 -7.26 -34.37
CA ASP A 31 -43.64 -8.59 -34.49
C ASP A 31 -42.75 -9.69 -35.09
N ALA A 32 -41.65 -9.31 -35.75
CA ALA A 32 -40.70 -10.25 -36.35
C ALA A 32 -39.49 -10.55 -35.44
N SER A 33 -39.39 -9.89 -34.29
CA SER A 33 -38.28 -10.03 -33.35
C SER A 33 -38.59 -11.05 -32.26
N ARG A 34 -37.57 -11.82 -31.87
CA ARG A 34 -37.58 -12.66 -30.66
C ARG A 34 -36.99 -11.93 -29.44
N LEU A 35 -36.25 -10.84 -29.69
CA LEU A 35 -35.64 -10.02 -28.64
C LEU A 35 -36.69 -9.11 -27.99
N PRO A 36 -36.75 -9.05 -26.65
CA PRO A 36 -37.65 -8.15 -25.94
C PRO A 36 -37.19 -6.69 -26.00
N ALA A 37 -38.13 -5.76 -25.85
CA ALA A 37 -37.81 -4.40 -25.42
C ALA A 37 -37.85 -4.37 -23.89
N GLU A 38 -36.78 -3.93 -23.25
CA GLU A 38 -36.63 -3.97 -21.80
C GLU A 38 -35.85 -2.78 -21.24
N LYS A 39 -35.93 -2.58 -19.92
CA LYS A 39 -35.14 -1.61 -19.19
C LYS A 39 -34.37 -2.34 -18.10
N GLY A 40 -33.04 -2.26 -18.16
CA GLY A 40 -32.15 -2.83 -17.16
C GLY A 40 -31.46 -1.76 -16.31
N ASP A 41 -30.45 -2.17 -15.54
CA ASP A 41 -29.62 -1.24 -14.78
C ASP A 41 -28.65 -0.50 -15.71
N GLY A 42 -28.94 0.79 -15.96
CA GLY A 42 -28.10 1.66 -16.78
C GLY A 42 -28.20 1.41 -18.28
N TYR A 43 -29.16 0.61 -18.76
CA TYR A 43 -29.42 0.42 -20.19
C TYR A 43 -30.90 0.24 -20.52
N ARG A 44 -31.24 0.44 -21.80
CA ARG A 44 -32.58 0.22 -22.34
C ARG A 44 -32.51 -0.36 -23.74
N SER A 45 -33.37 -1.33 -24.04
CA SER A 45 -33.56 -1.85 -25.39
C SER A 45 -34.93 -1.48 -25.95
N SER A 46 -34.98 -1.09 -27.22
CA SER A 46 -36.22 -0.64 -27.88
C SER A 46 -36.20 -0.85 -29.39
N PHE A 47 -37.35 -0.68 -30.04
CA PHE A 47 -37.47 -0.69 -31.50
C PHE A 47 -37.67 0.72 -32.01
N GLY A 48 -36.80 1.16 -32.93
CA GLY A 48 -36.90 2.46 -33.58
C GLY A 48 -36.92 2.37 -35.11
N PRO A 49 -36.91 3.52 -35.80
CA PRO A 49 -36.99 3.57 -37.27
C PRO A 49 -35.79 2.88 -37.96
N ASP A 50 -34.63 2.90 -37.31
CA ASP A 50 -33.37 2.38 -37.85
C ASP A 50 -33.11 0.91 -37.47
N GLY A 51 -33.95 0.31 -36.62
CA GLY A 51 -33.82 -1.07 -36.18
C GLY A 51 -33.99 -1.25 -34.67
N PHE A 52 -33.38 -2.30 -34.14
CA PHE A 52 -33.33 -2.57 -32.70
C PHE A 52 -32.23 -1.73 -32.07
N ILE A 53 -32.54 -1.06 -30.97
CA ILE A 53 -31.69 -0.06 -30.34
C ILE A 53 -31.34 -0.54 -28.94
N LEU A 54 -30.05 -0.50 -28.61
CA LEU A 54 -29.54 -0.69 -27.26
C LEU A 54 -28.89 0.63 -26.79
N GLU A 55 -29.56 1.34 -25.89
CA GLU A 55 -29.10 2.57 -25.26
C GLU A 55 -28.38 2.25 -23.95
N LEU A 56 -27.14 2.70 -23.84
CA LEU A 56 -26.29 2.59 -22.66
C LEU A 56 -26.29 3.96 -21.97
N GLU A 57 -26.93 4.07 -20.81
CA GLU A 57 -27.31 5.33 -20.15
C GLU A 57 -26.20 5.86 -19.19
N ARG A 58 -25.06 5.17 -19.06
CA ARG A 58 -23.91 5.61 -18.23
C ARG A 58 -22.56 5.17 -18.79
N LYS A 59 -21.47 5.72 -18.24
CA LYS A 59 -20.07 5.31 -18.52
C LYS A 59 -19.78 3.91 -17.99
N ASN A 60 -18.79 3.24 -18.58
CA ASN A 60 -18.24 1.95 -18.14
C ASN A 60 -19.31 0.86 -17.95
N ILE A 61 -20.19 0.71 -18.94
CA ILE A 61 -21.27 -0.28 -18.90
C ILE A 61 -21.18 -1.26 -20.07
N PHE A 62 -21.33 -2.54 -19.74
CA PHE A 62 -21.58 -3.62 -20.67
C PHE A 62 -22.99 -4.16 -20.43
N ALA A 63 -23.81 -4.21 -21.47
CA ALA A 63 -25.19 -4.66 -21.37
C ALA A 63 -25.63 -5.41 -22.62
N TRP A 64 -26.63 -6.27 -22.48
CA TRP A 64 -27.14 -7.09 -23.57
C TRP A 64 -28.61 -7.45 -23.37
N THR A 65 -29.28 -7.76 -24.48
CA THR A 65 -30.66 -8.28 -24.49
C THR A 65 -30.69 -9.66 -25.13
N VAL A 66 -31.26 -10.64 -24.42
CA VAL A 66 -31.23 -12.07 -24.76
C VAL A 66 -32.47 -12.49 -25.57
N ASP A 67 -32.29 -13.31 -26.60
CA ASP A 67 -33.39 -14.08 -27.22
C ASP A 67 -33.76 -15.25 -26.29
N PRO A 68 -34.96 -15.27 -25.69
CA PRO A 68 -35.32 -16.25 -24.69
C PRO A 68 -35.72 -17.62 -25.29
N ILE A 69 -35.85 -17.74 -26.62
CA ILE A 69 -36.59 -18.85 -27.24
C ILE A 69 -35.71 -20.08 -27.50
N TYR A 70 -34.62 -19.96 -28.24
CA TYR A 70 -33.86 -21.11 -28.73
C TYR A 70 -32.39 -21.09 -28.35
N ARG A 71 -31.79 -22.28 -28.35
CA ARG A 71 -30.37 -22.48 -28.07
C ARG A 71 -29.66 -22.96 -29.33
N TYR A 72 -28.44 -22.46 -29.56
CA TYR A 72 -27.62 -22.83 -30.71
C TYR A 72 -26.24 -23.25 -30.25
N ARG A 73 -25.77 -24.39 -30.77
CA ARG A 73 -24.36 -24.77 -30.67
C ARG A 73 -23.62 -24.26 -31.90
N ASP A 74 -24.09 -24.67 -33.08
CA ASP A 74 -23.50 -24.33 -34.36
C ASP A 74 -24.52 -23.53 -35.16
N ALA A 75 -24.09 -22.38 -35.68
CA ALA A 75 -24.94 -21.49 -36.47
C ALA A 75 -24.09 -20.43 -37.19
N VAL A 76 -24.65 -19.88 -38.26
CA VAL A 76 -24.17 -18.65 -38.88
C VAL A 76 -25.02 -17.50 -38.36
N PHE A 77 -24.38 -16.54 -37.71
CA PHE A 77 -24.99 -15.29 -37.26
C PHE A 77 -24.59 -14.17 -38.21
N GLU A 78 -25.55 -13.41 -38.73
CA GLU A 78 -25.26 -12.16 -39.44
C GLU A 78 -26.06 -11.01 -38.83
N ALA A 79 -25.40 -9.89 -38.53
CA ALA A 79 -26.05 -8.69 -38.04
C ALA A 79 -25.48 -7.42 -38.68
N ASP A 80 -26.36 -6.46 -38.97
CA ASP A 80 -25.97 -5.11 -39.35
C ASP A 80 -25.86 -4.26 -38.08
N ILE A 81 -24.65 -3.81 -37.74
CA ILE A 81 -24.36 -3.13 -36.47
C ILE A 81 -23.79 -1.73 -36.78
N LEU A 82 -24.35 -0.73 -36.13
CA LEU A 82 -23.83 0.62 -36.03
C LEU A 82 -23.36 0.84 -34.58
N PRO A 83 -22.07 0.61 -34.30
CA PRO A 83 -21.50 0.88 -32.99
C PRO A 83 -21.39 2.39 -32.78
N GLY A 84 -22.22 2.93 -31.89
CA GLY A 84 -22.13 4.30 -31.38
C GLY A 84 -22.56 5.39 -32.36
N SER A 85 -23.59 6.15 -32.00
CA SER A 85 -23.83 7.51 -32.51
C SER A 85 -24.03 8.43 -31.31
N PRO A 86 -23.28 9.54 -31.17
CA PRO A 86 -23.47 10.45 -30.05
C PRO A 86 -24.82 11.16 -30.19
N GLU A 87 -25.68 11.10 -29.18
CA GLU A 87 -26.82 12.02 -29.07
C GLU A 87 -26.38 13.40 -28.56
N HIS A 88 -25.21 13.49 -27.92
CA HIS A 88 -24.65 14.73 -27.37
C HIS A 88 -23.14 14.77 -27.66
N ALA A 89 -22.74 15.37 -28.78
CA ALA A 89 -21.36 15.83 -28.91
C ALA A 89 -21.09 16.85 -27.79
N PRO A 90 -19.96 16.80 -27.07
CA PRO A 90 -19.61 17.84 -26.12
C PRO A 90 -19.56 19.19 -26.85
N ALA A 91 -20.00 20.25 -26.18
CA ALA A 91 -19.84 21.61 -26.69
C ALA A 91 -18.36 21.88 -27.00
N GLU A 92 -18.08 22.56 -28.11
CA GLU A 92 -16.73 23.00 -28.49
C GLU A 92 -16.02 23.64 -27.27
N GLY A 93 -15.03 22.96 -26.70
CA GLY A 93 -14.27 23.50 -25.55
C GLY A 93 -13.64 22.47 -24.60
N GLU A 94 -14.05 21.21 -24.59
CA GLU A 94 -13.40 20.20 -23.75
C GLU A 94 -12.26 19.50 -24.52
N ALA A 95 -11.02 19.79 -24.09
CA ALA A 95 -9.83 19.19 -24.65
C ALA A 95 -9.87 17.66 -24.52
N ALA A 96 -9.48 16.96 -25.58
CA ALA A 96 -9.26 15.52 -25.54
C ALA A 96 -8.35 15.18 -24.35
N PRO A 97 -8.68 14.17 -23.53
CA PRO A 97 -7.85 13.81 -22.38
C PRO A 97 -6.46 13.39 -22.87
N GLN A 98 -5.47 14.20 -22.51
CA GLN A 98 -4.06 13.86 -22.64
C GLN A 98 -3.72 12.88 -21.51
N ASN A 99 -3.77 11.59 -21.81
CA ASN A 99 -3.09 10.61 -20.98
C ASN A 99 -2.56 9.46 -21.86
N PRO A 100 -1.42 9.65 -22.55
CA PRO A 100 -0.69 8.53 -23.10
C PRO A 100 0.11 7.88 -21.97
N LEU A 101 -0.32 6.70 -21.51
CA LEU A 101 0.59 5.81 -20.81
C LEU A 101 1.82 5.59 -21.73
N PRO A 102 3.05 5.81 -21.24
CA PRO A 102 4.23 5.57 -22.05
C PRO A 102 4.53 4.08 -22.11
N ASP A 103 4.95 3.66 -23.30
CA ASP A 103 5.61 2.39 -23.60
C ASP A 103 4.74 1.13 -23.76
N SER A 104 4.25 0.92 -24.98
CA SER A 104 4.47 -0.33 -25.72
C SER A 104 3.87 -0.21 -27.12
N ARG A 105 4.55 -0.82 -28.08
CA ARG A 105 4.28 -0.86 -29.52
C ARG A 105 2.77 -0.93 -29.85
N ARG A 106 2.22 0.19 -30.38
CA ARG A 106 0.92 0.32 -31.07
C ARG A 106 -0.23 -0.54 -30.49
N MET A 107 -0.71 -0.24 -29.28
CA MET A 107 -2.11 -0.55 -28.96
C MET A 107 -3.00 0.49 -29.65
N THR A 108 -3.63 0.10 -30.76
CA THR A 108 -4.65 0.90 -31.42
C THR A 108 -5.90 0.96 -30.53
N ASN A 109 -6.29 2.16 -30.12
CA ASN A 109 -7.46 2.40 -29.26
C ASN A 109 -8.72 1.81 -29.91
N ALA A 110 -9.48 0.98 -29.17
CA ALA A 110 -10.70 0.36 -29.66
C ALA A 110 -11.86 1.35 -29.86
N GLY A 111 -11.69 2.63 -29.54
CA GLY A 111 -12.67 3.68 -29.76
C GLY A 111 -13.50 3.99 -28.50
N THR A 112 -14.73 4.47 -28.67
CA THR A 112 -15.58 4.95 -27.56
C THR A 112 -16.74 4.03 -27.22
N ALA A 113 -17.14 3.15 -28.14
CA ALA A 113 -18.17 2.14 -27.91
C ALA A 113 -18.05 0.93 -28.85
N ALA A 114 -18.68 -0.18 -28.47
CA ALA A 114 -18.78 -1.36 -29.33
C ALA A 114 -20.16 -2.01 -29.25
N GLY A 115 -20.55 -2.65 -30.35
CA GLY A 115 -21.78 -3.43 -30.47
C GLY A 115 -21.49 -4.81 -31.04
N GLY A 116 -22.28 -5.82 -30.66
CA GLY A 116 -21.97 -7.18 -31.06
C GLY A 116 -23.02 -8.22 -30.72
N ILE A 117 -22.60 -9.48 -30.84
CA ILE A 117 -23.44 -10.66 -30.61
C ILE A 117 -22.81 -11.50 -29.50
N ILE A 118 -23.63 -11.88 -28.54
CA ILE A 118 -23.35 -12.96 -27.59
C ILE A 118 -23.98 -14.24 -28.13
N PHE A 119 -23.28 -15.35 -28.06
CA PHE A 119 -23.79 -16.66 -28.47
C PHE A 119 -23.26 -17.76 -27.56
N ARG A 120 -23.91 -18.93 -27.58
CA ARG A 120 -23.75 -19.97 -26.55
C ARG A 120 -23.91 -19.41 -25.13
N TYR A 121 -24.86 -18.50 -24.95
CA TYR A 121 -25.21 -17.92 -23.66
C TYR A 121 -25.86 -18.97 -22.76
N LEU A 122 -25.15 -19.38 -21.71
CA LEU A 122 -25.67 -20.34 -20.73
C LEU A 122 -26.31 -19.60 -19.55
N ASN A 123 -25.66 -18.54 -19.09
CA ASN A 123 -26.10 -17.66 -18.01
C ASN A 123 -25.32 -16.33 -18.07
N GLU A 124 -25.58 -15.43 -17.13
CA GLU A 124 -24.98 -14.08 -17.07
C GLU A 124 -23.45 -14.08 -16.89
N SER A 125 -22.85 -15.21 -16.53
CA SER A 125 -21.41 -15.32 -16.28
C SER A 125 -20.68 -16.25 -17.25
N THR A 126 -21.39 -16.94 -18.17
CA THR A 126 -20.79 -17.91 -19.10
C THR A 126 -21.39 -17.83 -20.51
N PHE A 127 -20.63 -17.29 -21.47
CA PHE A 127 -21.03 -17.11 -22.87
C PHE A 127 -19.84 -16.75 -23.79
N TYR A 128 -19.97 -16.91 -25.12
CA TYR A 128 -19.06 -16.25 -26.06
C TYR A 128 -19.60 -14.89 -26.48
N MET A 129 -18.71 -13.97 -26.76
CA MET A 129 -19.03 -12.63 -27.25
C MET A 129 -18.13 -12.25 -28.41
N VAL A 130 -18.70 -11.64 -29.44
CA VAL A 130 -17.97 -10.95 -30.52
C VAL A 130 -18.46 -9.52 -30.61
N LEU A 131 -17.54 -8.57 -30.43
CA LEU A 131 -17.83 -7.13 -30.49
C LEU A 131 -17.12 -6.48 -31.68
N VAL A 132 -17.80 -5.54 -32.33
CA VAL A 132 -17.22 -4.61 -33.30
C VAL A 132 -17.33 -3.20 -32.76
N SER A 133 -16.22 -2.47 -32.76
CA SER A 133 -16.16 -1.11 -32.20
C SER A 133 -16.41 -0.02 -33.23
N ASP A 134 -16.68 1.19 -32.74
CA ASP A 134 -16.81 2.42 -33.52
C ASP A 134 -15.49 2.86 -34.18
N ALA A 135 -14.34 2.41 -33.68
CA ALA A 135 -13.05 2.53 -34.35
C ALA A 135 -12.81 1.48 -35.45
N GLY A 136 -13.76 0.58 -35.70
CA GLY A 136 -13.62 -0.48 -36.70
C GLY A 136 -12.69 -1.62 -36.27
N MET A 137 -12.59 -1.88 -34.97
CA MET A 137 -11.88 -3.04 -34.41
C MET A 137 -12.88 -4.18 -34.12
N ILE A 138 -12.42 -5.43 -34.13
CA ILE A 138 -13.22 -6.59 -33.71
C ILE A 138 -12.49 -7.35 -32.59
N ARG A 139 -13.24 -7.91 -31.64
CA ARG A 139 -12.73 -8.75 -30.55
C ARG A 139 -13.66 -9.92 -30.30
N MET A 140 -13.10 -11.06 -29.86
CA MET A 140 -13.85 -12.22 -29.42
C MET A 140 -13.33 -12.71 -28.06
N ASP A 141 -14.25 -12.90 -27.12
CA ASP A 141 -13.95 -13.45 -25.79
C ASP A 141 -14.84 -14.66 -25.48
N ALA A 142 -14.29 -15.61 -24.74
CA ALA A 142 -15.05 -16.58 -23.96
C ALA A 142 -15.18 -16.04 -22.53
N VAL A 143 -16.38 -15.72 -22.08
CA VAL A 143 -16.63 -15.29 -20.70
C VAL A 143 -16.97 -16.53 -19.89
N VAL A 144 -16.24 -16.78 -18.79
CA VAL A 144 -16.48 -17.91 -17.88
C VAL A 144 -16.43 -17.40 -16.44
N ASN A 145 -17.47 -17.68 -15.66
CA ASN A 145 -17.63 -17.17 -14.29
C ASN A 145 -17.45 -15.63 -14.20
N GLY A 146 -17.88 -14.92 -15.25
CA GLY A 146 -17.79 -13.46 -15.33
C GLY A 146 -16.42 -12.93 -15.76
N THR A 147 -15.44 -13.81 -15.95
CA THR A 147 -14.08 -13.44 -16.39
C THR A 147 -13.96 -13.59 -17.90
N PRO A 148 -13.66 -12.51 -18.66
CA PRO A 148 -13.39 -12.60 -20.09
C PRO A 148 -12.03 -13.24 -20.36
N LEU A 149 -12.04 -14.30 -21.18
CA LEU A 149 -10.86 -14.97 -21.71
C LEU A 149 -10.75 -14.64 -23.21
N PRO A 150 -9.78 -13.83 -23.64
CA PRO A 150 -9.67 -13.41 -25.03
C PRO A 150 -9.33 -14.58 -25.97
N VAL A 151 -10.23 -14.87 -26.92
CA VAL A 151 -9.99 -15.81 -28.02
C VAL A 151 -9.34 -15.08 -29.20
N LEU A 152 -9.77 -13.83 -29.43
CA LEU A 152 -9.19 -12.89 -30.37
C LEU A 152 -9.18 -11.52 -29.69
N GLY A 153 -7.99 -10.94 -29.50
CA GLY A 153 -7.83 -9.56 -29.03
C GLY A 153 -8.40 -8.54 -30.03
N TRP A 154 -8.32 -7.25 -29.72
CA TRP A 154 -8.78 -6.22 -30.66
C TRP A 154 -7.96 -6.26 -31.95
N THR A 155 -8.59 -6.69 -33.03
CA THR A 155 -8.01 -6.79 -34.38
C THR A 155 -8.62 -5.74 -35.29
N GLU A 156 -7.78 -5.04 -36.05
CA GLU A 156 -8.25 -4.05 -37.01
C GLU A 156 -9.02 -4.72 -38.16
N THR A 157 -10.25 -4.24 -38.41
CA THR A 157 -11.02 -4.66 -39.57
C THR A 157 -10.64 -3.81 -40.78
N ALA A 158 -10.72 -4.39 -41.98
CA ALA A 158 -10.47 -3.64 -43.20
C ALA A 158 -11.51 -2.52 -43.48
N ALA A 159 -12.54 -2.36 -42.64
CA ALA A 159 -13.49 -1.25 -42.66
C ALA A 159 -12.98 0.00 -41.91
N ALA A 160 -12.15 -0.17 -40.88
CA ALA A 160 -11.43 0.92 -40.20
C ALA A 160 -10.58 1.72 -41.21
N ALA A 161 -9.85 1.01 -42.08
CA ALA A 161 -9.08 1.59 -43.17
C ALA A 161 -9.92 2.37 -44.21
N ALA A 162 -11.24 2.21 -44.24
CA ALA A 162 -12.15 2.84 -45.20
C ALA A 162 -13.07 3.92 -44.57
N GLY A 163 -12.96 4.19 -43.25
CA GLY A 163 -13.67 5.28 -42.58
C GLY A 163 -15.20 5.17 -42.55
N LYS A 164 -15.78 3.97 -42.59
CA LYS A 164 -17.24 3.77 -42.59
C LYS A 164 -17.74 3.21 -41.25
N PRO A 165 -18.68 3.88 -40.56
CA PRO A 165 -19.12 3.51 -39.21
C PRO A 165 -20.11 2.33 -39.13
N GLY A 166 -20.51 1.73 -40.26
CA GLY A 166 -21.39 0.57 -40.31
C GLY A 166 -20.62 -0.75 -40.51
N SER A 167 -20.93 -1.75 -39.69
CA SER A 167 -20.32 -3.08 -39.74
C SER A 167 -21.37 -4.17 -39.89
N ARG A 168 -21.40 -4.82 -41.06
CA ARG A 168 -22.08 -6.09 -41.24
C ARG A 168 -21.20 -7.21 -40.69
N LEU A 169 -21.51 -7.65 -39.48
CA LEU A 169 -20.80 -8.71 -38.78
C LEU A 169 -21.38 -10.07 -39.18
N LYS A 170 -20.50 -11.02 -39.49
CA LYS A 170 -20.85 -12.42 -39.72
C LYS A 170 -19.94 -13.33 -38.90
N ILE A 171 -20.57 -14.20 -38.13
CA ILE A 171 -19.93 -15.18 -37.25
C ILE A 171 -20.36 -16.56 -37.72
N ILE A 172 -19.41 -17.40 -38.11
CA ILE A 172 -19.65 -18.81 -38.43
C ILE A 172 -19.16 -19.62 -37.23
N ALA A 173 -20.09 -20.12 -36.41
CA ALA A 173 -19.77 -21.00 -35.29
C ALA A 173 -19.95 -22.46 -35.74
N ARG A 174 -18.85 -23.22 -35.77
CA ARG A 174 -18.80 -24.61 -36.22
C ARG A 174 -17.94 -25.43 -35.24
N GLY A 175 -18.58 -26.14 -34.32
CA GLY A 175 -17.90 -26.91 -33.29
C GLY A 175 -17.06 -26.01 -32.39
N THR A 176 -15.74 -26.15 -32.47
CA THR A 176 -14.78 -25.27 -31.77
C THR A 176 -14.19 -24.19 -32.67
N SER A 177 -14.53 -24.19 -33.97
CA SER A 177 -14.03 -23.21 -34.94
C SER A 177 -14.99 -22.03 -35.09
N PHE A 178 -14.42 -20.83 -35.10
CA PHE A 178 -15.15 -19.58 -35.27
C PHE A 178 -14.52 -18.80 -36.43
N THR A 179 -15.32 -18.42 -37.42
CA THR A 179 -14.87 -17.55 -38.51
C THR A 179 -15.57 -16.21 -38.41
N LEU A 180 -14.79 -15.14 -38.36
CA LEU A 180 -15.26 -13.77 -38.22
C LEU A 180 -15.06 -13.02 -39.53
N ILE A 181 -16.14 -12.47 -40.05
CA ILE A 181 -16.19 -11.70 -41.29
C ILE A 181 -16.87 -10.37 -40.98
N VAL A 182 -16.27 -9.27 -41.43
CA VAL A 182 -16.84 -7.93 -41.28
C VAL A 182 -16.91 -7.27 -42.65
N ASN A 183 -18.08 -6.77 -43.03
CA ASN A 183 -18.32 -6.11 -44.31
C ASN A 183 -17.85 -6.95 -45.52
N GLU A 184 -18.18 -8.25 -45.49
CA GLU A 184 -17.79 -9.24 -46.51
C GLU A 184 -16.26 -9.34 -46.71
N ARG A 185 -15.48 -9.06 -45.67
CA ARG A 185 -14.03 -9.28 -45.62
C ARG A 185 -13.69 -10.20 -44.47
N TRP A 186 -12.90 -11.24 -44.77
CA TRP A 186 -12.40 -12.17 -43.76
C TRP A 186 -11.47 -11.44 -42.78
N VAL A 187 -11.69 -11.65 -41.48
CA VAL A 187 -10.85 -11.06 -40.42
C VAL A 187 -10.09 -12.14 -39.66
N ALA A 188 -10.79 -13.18 -39.19
CA ALA A 188 -10.18 -14.22 -38.39
C ALA A 188 -10.83 -15.60 -38.56
N GLU A 189 -10.01 -16.63 -38.39
CA GLU A 189 -10.42 -18.01 -38.13
C GLU A 189 -9.78 -18.43 -36.81
N CYS A 190 -10.60 -18.55 -35.78
CA CYS A 190 -10.20 -18.88 -34.42
C CYS A 190 -10.64 -20.31 -34.07
N SER A 191 -9.99 -20.90 -33.06
CA SER A 191 -10.42 -22.17 -32.46
C SER A 191 -10.43 -22.01 -30.94
N ASP A 192 -11.54 -22.35 -30.30
CA ASP A 192 -11.69 -22.36 -28.85
C ASP A 192 -12.74 -23.40 -28.44
N ASP A 193 -12.47 -24.13 -27.36
CA ASP A 193 -13.28 -25.25 -26.87
C ASP A 193 -13.84 -25.02 -25.46
N THR A 194 -13.76 -23.79 -24.95
CA THR A 194 -14.18 -23.38 -23.61
C THR A 194 -15.68 -23.60 -23.37
N ILE A 195 -16.54 -23.23 -24.32
CA ILE A 195 -18.00 -23.34 -24.19
C ILE A 195 -18.56 -24.19 -25.34
N GLN A 196 -18.79 -25.47 -25.07
CA GLN A 196 -19.26 -26.42 -26.09
C GLN A 196 -20.77 -26.67 -26.06
N ALA A 197 -21.45 -26.31 -24.97
CA ALA A 197 -22.89 -26.51 -24.84
C ALA A 197 -23.67 -25.53 -25.74
N PRO A 198 -24.81 -25.94 -26.31
CA PRO A 198 -25.72 -25.01 -26.98
C PRO A 198 -26.22 -23.97 -25.98
N GLY A 199 -26.31 -22.71 -26.39
CA GLY A 199 -26.81 -21.63 -25.53
C GLY A 199 -27.59 -20.60 -26.32
N ARG A 200 -28.22 -19.67 -25.61
CA ARG A 200 -29.01 -18.60 -26.22
C ARG A 200 -28.11 -17.60 -26.95
N ILE A 201 -28.74 -16.67 -27.65
CA ILE A 201 -28.06 -15.53 -28.27
C ILE A 201 -28.49 -14.23 -27.61
N ALA A 202 -27.65 -13.21 -27.69
CA ALA A 202 -27.99 -11.86 -27.24
C ALA A 202 -27.36 -10.81 -28.16
N LEU A 203 -27.97 -9.63 -28.21
CA LEU A 203 -27.34 -8.43 -28.79
C LEU A 203 -26.74 -7.61 -27.66
N ALA A 204 -25.47 -7.26 -27.79
CA ALA A 204 -24.69 -6.65 -26.72
C ALA A 204 -24.08 -5.30 -27.13
N GLY A 205 -23.84 -4.46 -26.13
CA GLY A 205 -23.21 -3.16 -26.27
C GLY A 205 -22.26 -2.86 -25.12
N GLN A 206 -21.16 -2.19 -25.43
CA GLN A 206 -20.17 -1.68 -24.49
C GLN A 206 -20.04 -0.16 -24.66
N ASN A 207 -20.17 0.58 -23.56
CA ASN A 207 -19.76 1.98 -23.46
C ASN A 207 -18.58 2.08 -22.49
N TRP A 208 -17.51 2.76 -22.90
CA TRP A 208 -16.35 3.01 -22.03
C TRP A 208 -16.53 4.31 -21.24
N ASN A 209 -15.45 5.05 -20.99
CA ASN A 209 -15.44 6.24 -20.14
C ASN A 209 -15.60 7.56 -20.91
N ALA A 210 -15.50 7.52 -22.24
CA ALA A 210 -15.48 8.71 -23.09
C ALA A 210 -16.85 9.40 -23.12
N LEU A 211 -17.93 8.63 -23.32
CA LEU A 211 -19.28 9.17 -23.51
C LEU A 211 -20.18 8.87 -22.30
N SER A 212 -20.96 9.85 -21.86
CA SER A 212 -21.93 9.68 -20.77
C SER A 212 -23.06 8.73 -21.12
N SER A 213 -23.39 8.61 -22.41
CA SER A 213 -24.34 7.65 -22.95
C SER A 213 -23.99 7.30 -24.40
N VAL A 214 -24.38 6.12 -24.85
CA VAL A 214 -24.16 5.67 -26.23
C VAL A 214 -25.35 4.88 -26.74
N ARG A 215 -25.65 5.03 -28.03
CA ARG A 215 -26.68 4.27 -28.72
C ARG A 215 -26.04 3.29 -29.71
N ILE A 216 -26.31 2.01 -29.54
CA ILE A 216 -25.95 0.94 -30.48
C ILE A 216 -27.18 0.57 -31.30
N VAL A 217 -27.06 0.57 -32.63
CA VAL A 217 -28.18 0.27 -33.53
C VAL A 217 -27.92 -1.02 -34.28
N PHE A 218 -28.91 -1.92 -34.25
CA PHE A 218 -28.91 -3.19 -34.97
C PHE A 218 -29.98 -3.13 -36.07
N GLY A 219 -29.53 -3.06 -37.32
CA GLY A 219 -30.42 -2.94 -38.49
C GLY A 219 -31.10 -4.26 -38.86
N SER A 220 -30.40 -5.39 -38.67
CA SER A 220 -30.94 -6.72 -38.88
C SER A 220 -30.18 -7.79 -38.10
N LEU A 221 -30.80 -8.94 -37.89
CA LEU A 221 -30.18 -10.16 -37.38
C LEU A 221 -30.69 -11.38 -38.17
N SER A 222 -29.81 -12.28 -38.57
CA SER A 222 -30.17 -13.59 -39.09
C SER A 222 -29.38 -14.70 -38.42
N ILE A 223 -30.06 -15.84 -38.21
CA ILE A 223 -29.49 -17.06 -37.64
C ILE A 223 -29.77 -18.19 -38.63
N ASP A 224 -28.73 -18.88 -39.07
CA ASP A 224 -28.85 -20.11 -39.87
C ASP A 224 -28.17 -21.27 -39.14
N SER A 225 -28.96 -22.14 -38.54
CA SER A 225 -28.49 -23.29 -37.76
C SER A 225 -28.55 -24.61 -38.52
N ARG A 226 -28.84 -24.57 -39.84
CA ARG A 226 -28.93 -25.77 -40.68
C ARG A 226 -27.51 -26.34 -40.92
N PRO A 227 -27.22 -27.59 -40.51
CA PRO A 227 -25.85 -28.13 -40.55
C PRO A 227 -25.15 -28.04 -41.92
N PHE A 228 -25.89 -28.32 -43.00
CA PHE A 228 -25.35 -28.26 -44.36
C PHE A 228 -24.91 -26.84 -44.75
N GLU A 229 -25.67 -25.82 -44.35
CA GLU A 229 -25.38 -24.42 -44.68
C GLU A 229 -24.19 -23.90 -43.88
N ILE A 230 -24.08 -24.28 -42.60
CA ILE A 230 -22.93 -23.94 -41.77
C ILE A 230 -21.63 -24.47 -42.40
N GLU A 231 -21.61 -25.74 -42.81
CA GLU A 231 -20.45 -26.36 -43.47
C GLU A 231 -20.12 -25.71 -44.82
N ALA A 232 -21.15 -25.42 -45.63
CA ALA A 232 -20.98 -24.77 -46.92
C ALA A 232 -20.40 -23.36 -46.79
N VAL A 233 -20.91 -22.55 -45.86
CA VAL A 233 -20.45 -21.18 -45.62
C VAL A 233 -19.05 -21.17 -44.99
N HIS A 234 -18.76 -22.08 -44.04
CA HIS A 234 -17.43 -22.25 -43.47
C HIS A 234 -16.37 -22.57 -44.54
N THR A 235 -16.66 -23.58 -45.39
CA THR A 235 -15.74 -24.00 -46.45
C THR A 235 -15.55 -22.88 -47.48
N ARG A 236 -16.62 -22.17 -47.83
CA ARG A 236 -16.55 -21.02 -48.74
C ARG A 236 -15.57 -19.95 -48.24
N TRP A 237 -15.67 -19.55 -46.98
CA TRP A 237 -14.85 -18.45 -46.43
C TRP A 237 -13.41 -18.84 -46.09
N ASN A 238 -13.16 -20.06 -45.64
CA ASN A 238 -11.83 -20.45 -45.19
C ASN A 238 -11.02 -21.22 -46.24
N SER A 239 -11.65 -21.79 -47.27
CA SER A 239 -10.98 -22.64 -48.27
C SER A 239 -11.14 -22.19 -49.71
N LEU A 240 -12.29 -21.61 -50.09
CA LEU A 240 -12.57 -21.27 -51.50
C LEU A 240 -12.31 -19.80 -51.85
N ILE A 241 -12.56 -18.88 -50.92
CA ILE A 241 -12.25 -17.45 -51.09
C ILE A 241 -10.77 -17.23 -50.74
N PRO A 242 -9.95 -16.68 -51.66
CA PRO A 242 -8.57 -16.31 -51.33
C PRO A 242 -8.53 -15.27 -50.21
N ILE A 243 -7.84 -15.61 -49.12
CA ILE A 243 -7.64 -14.71 -47.98
C ILE A 243 -6.37 -13.87 -48.24
N PRO A 244 -6.45 -12.52 -48.23
CA PRO A 244 -5.29 -11.66 -48.44
C PRO A 244 -4.17 -11.92 -47.42
N PRO A 245 -2.89 -11.97 -47.84
CA PRO A 245 -1.76 -12.16 -46.93
C PRO A 245 -1.75 -11.15 -45.78
N GLU A 246 -2.12 -9.89 -46.04
CA GLU A 246 -2.13 -8.82 -45.05
C GLU A 246 -3.17 -9.07 -43.95
N ALA A 247 -4.28 -9.74 -44.26
CA ALA A 247 -5.28 -10.12 -43.26
C ALA A 247 -4.74 -11.18 -42.30
N ARG A 248 -3.95 -12.13 -42.82
CA ARG A 248 -3.29 -13.15 -41.99
C ARG A 248 -2.17 -12.55 -41.15
N VAL A 249 -1.41 -11.59 -41.67
CA VAL A 249 -0.39 -10.86 -40.92
C VAL A 249 -1.02 -10.10 -39.76
N ARG A 250 -2.09 -9.32 -39.99
CA ARG A 250 -2.81 -8.62 -38.91
C ARG A 250 -3.33 -9.56 -37.82
N LEU A 251 -3.90 -10.70 -38.21
CA LEU A 251 -4.36 -11.72 -37.26
C LEU A 251 -3.20 -12.28 -36.43
N ALA A 252 -2.07 -12.56 -37.08
CA ALA A 252 -0.88 -13.03 -36.39
C ALA A 252 -0.33 -12.00 -35.40
N GLU A 253 -0.29 -10.72 -35.77
CA GLU A 253 0.12 -9.62 -34.90
C GLU A 253 -0.76 -9.51 -33.65
N THR A 254 -2.09 -9.63 -33.80
CA THR A 254 -3.00 -9.69 -32.64
C THR A 254 -2.64 -10.85 -31.72
N TRP A 255 -2.42 -12.05 -32.27
CA TRP A 255 -2.07 -13.20 -31.45
C TRP A 255 -0.69 -13.10 -30.81
N LEU A 256 0.28 -12.46 -31.46
CA LEU A 256 1.59 -12.19 -30.85
C LEU A 256 1.47 -11.22 -29.67
N ALA A 257 0.65 -10.17 -29.80
CA ALA A 257 0.36 -9.26 -28.69
C ALA A 257 -0.34 -9.98 -27.52
N MET A 258 -1.09 -11.04 -27.80
CA MET A 258 -1.69 -11.93 -26.79
C MET A 258 -0.74 -13.01 -26.24
N GLY A 259 0.51 -13.11 -26.72
CA GLY A 259 1.43 -14.20 -26.38
C GLY A 259 1.04 -15.56 -26.98
N SER A 260 0.12 -15.59 -27.95
CA SER A 260 -0.35 -16.79 -28.65
C SER A 260 0.50 -17.08 -29.90
N TYR A 261 1.72 -17.57 -29.68
CA TYR A 261 2.73 -17.70 -30.74
C TYR A 261 2.40 -18.77 -31.81
N VAL A 262 1.89 -19.95 -31.43
CA VAL A 262 1.65 -21.05 -32.39
C VAL A 262 0.57 -20.68 -33.44
N PRO A 263 -0.60 -20.13 -33.05
CA PRO A 263 -1.56 -19.62 -34.02
C PRO A 263 -0.99 -18.51 -34.91
N ALA A 264 -0.18 -17.61 -34.36
CA ALA A 264 0.46 -16.55 -35.12
C ALA A 264 1.43 -17.08 -36.18
N ILE A 265 2.33 -18.01 -35.81
CA ILE A 265 3.26 -18.69 -36.72
C ILE A 265 2.49 -19.33 -37.88
N LEU A 266 1.39 -20.04 -37.58
CA LEU A 266 0.58 -20.69 -38.60
C LEU A 266 0.03 -19.68 -39.63
N GLN A 267 -0.46 -18.52 -39.18
CA GLN A 267 -1.01 -17.50 -40.09
C GLN A 267 0.07 -16.81 -40.91
N LEU A 268 1.23 -16.51 -40.31
CA LEU A 268 2.38 -15.94 -41.02
C LEU A 268 2.91 -16.89 -42.09
N LYS A 269 3.00 -18.20 -41.81
CA LYS A 269 3.33 -19.22 -42.83
C LYS A 269 2.30 -19.29 -43.96
N LYS A 270 1.01 -19.24 -43.62
CA LYS A 270 -0.07 -19.20 -44.62
C LYS A 270 0.00 -17.92 -45.47
N ALA A 271 0.39 -16.79 -44.89
CA ALA A 271 0.62 -15.53 -45.60
C ALA A 271 1.82 -15.62 -46.54
N GLU A 272 2.95 -16.14 -46.04
CA GLU A 272 4.19 -16.31 -46.80
C GLU A 272 4.02 -17.19 -48.04
N LYS A 273 3.23 -18.28 -47.90
CA LYS A 273 2.91 -19.17 -49.03
C LYS A 273 2.17 -18.44 -50.16
N ALA A 274 1.42 -17.40 -49.84
CA ALA A 274 0.65 -16.62 -50.81
C ALA A 274 1.46 -15.44 -51.39
N ALA A 275 2.28 -14.78 -50.57
CA ALA A 275 3.18 -13.71 -50.99
C ALA A 275 4.39 -13.61 -50.05
N PRO A 276 5.59 -13.23 -50.54
CA PRO A 276 6.75 -13.00 -49.67
C PRO A 276 6.42 -12.04 -48.52
N LEU A 277 6.79 -12.43 -47.29
CA LEU A 277 6.57 -11.60 -46.12
C LEU A 277 7.39 -10.31 -46.20
N GLN A 278 6.78 -9.19 -45.82
CA GLN A 278 7.50 -7.96 -45.59
C GLN A 278 8.44 -8.13 -44.37
N PRO A 279 9.54 -7.37 -44.30
CA PRO A 279 10.55 -7.49 -43.25
C PRO A 279 9.98 -7.43 -41.83
N GLU A 280 8.99 -6.57 -41.58
CA GLU A 280 8.32 -6.44 -40.29
C GLU A 280 7.52 -7.70 -39.91
N ALA A 281 6.78 -8.28 -40.86
CA ALA A 281 6.01 -9.52 -40.66
C ALA A 281 6.93 -10.74 -40.51
N ARG A 282 8.07 -10.76 -41.21
CA ARG A 282 9.09 -11.80 -41.04
C ARG A 282 9.79 -11.68 -39.68
N LEU A 283 10.06 -10.46 -39.22
CA LEU A 283 10.60 -10.23 -37.88
C LEU A 283 9.63 -10.73 -36.80
N ALA A 284 8.33 -10.49 -36.98
CA ALA A 284 7.28 -11.03 -36.10
C ALA A 284 7.28 -12.57 -36.09
N LEU A 285 7.47 -13.23 -37.25
CA LEU A 285 7.60 -14.68 -37.35
C LEU A 285 8.84 -15.20 -36.61
N ALA A 286 10.01 -14.58 -36.84
CA ALA A 286 11.27 -14.95 -36.17
C ALA A 286 11.15 -14.86 -34.64
N ARG A 287 10.52 -13.79 -34.14
CA ARG A 287 10.22 -13.61 -32.71
C ARG A 287 9.29 -14.66 -32.14
N ALA A 288 8.27 -15.03 -32.91
CA ALA A 288 7.34 -16.06 -32.49
C ALA A 288 8.04 -17.41 -32.30
N TYR A 289 8.97 -17.76 -33.20
CA TYR A 289 9.82 -18.94 -33.04
C TYR A 289 10.77 -18.81 -31.85
N LEU A 290 11.41 -17.65 -31.69
CA LEU A 290 12.32 -17.39 -30.57
C LEU A 290 11.62 -17.55 -29.22
N ALA A 291 10.40 -17.00 -29.07
CA ALA A 291 9.59 -17.13 -27.87
C ALA A 291 9.20 -18.60 -27.57
N GLN A 292 9.07 -19.43 -28.62
CA GLN A 292 8.83 -20.87 -28.52
C GLN A 292 10.13 -21.69 -28.39
N ARG A 293 11.30 -21.04 -28.29
CA ARG A 293 12.64 -21.67 -28.26
C ARG A 293 12.94 -22.55 -29.47
N VAL A 294 12.30 -22.24 -30.60
CA VAL A 294 12.53 -22.89 -31.89
C VAL A 294 13.65 -22.13 -32.59
N PHE A 295 14.88 -22.35 -32.12
CA PHE A 295 16.03 -21.50 -32.46
C PHE A 295 16.47 -21.60 -33.93
N GLU A 296 16.42 -22.79 -34.52
CA GLU A 296 16.86 -23.03 -35.90
C GLU A 296 16.00 -22.23 -36.89
N GLU A 297 14.67 -22.34 -36.77
CA GLU A 297 13.73 -21.57 -37.59
C GLU A 297 13.78 -20.07 -37.29
N ALA A 298 13.98 -19.67 -36.04
CA ALA A 298 14.15 -18.25 -35.70
C ALA A 298 15.41 -17.66 -36.38
N GLU A 299 16.54 -18.38 -36.30
CA GLU A 299 17.80 -17.99 -36.93
C GLU A 299 17.66 -17.88 -38.45
N GLU A 300 17.00 -18.85 -39.09
CA GLU A 300 16.74 -18.82 -40.53
C GLU A 300 15.97 -17.55 -40.93
N GLU A 301 14.90 -17.21 -40.20
CA GLU A 301 14.10 -16.03 -40.48
C GLU A 301 14.86 -14.72 -40.23
N PHE A 302 15.67 -14.63 -39.16
CA PHE A 302 16.53 -13.46 -38.92
C PHE A 302 17.58 -13.28 -40.02
N ARG A 303 18.20 -14.36 -40.49
CA ARG A 303 19.16 -14.31 -41.61
C ARG A 303 18.51 -13.79 -42.88
N LYS A 304 17.32 -14.29 -43.23
CA LYS A 304 16.56 -13.82 -44.38
C LYS A 304 16.30 -12.31 -44.34
N ILE A 305 16.06 -11.72 -43.17
CA ILE A 305 15.88 -10.26 -43.00
C ILE A 305 17.19 -9.52 -43.27
N ILE A 306 18.32 -10.05 -42.77
CA ILE A 306 19.65 -9.44 -42.90
C ILE A 306 20.15 -9.53 -44.35
N GLU A 307 19.94 -10.66 -45.01
CA GLU A 307 20.39 -10.96 -46.38
C GLU A 307 19.60 -10.18 -47.43
N ALA A 308 18.29 -9.93 -47.22
CA ALA A 308 17.45 -9.14 -48.13
C ALA A 308 17.99 -7.71 -48.39
N ARG A 309 18.87 -7.19 -47.52
CA ARG A 309 19.58 -5.92 -47.73
C ARG A 309 20.84 -6.06 -48.59
N GLN A 310 21.54 -7.20 -48.51
CA GLN A 310 22.79 -7.44 -49.24
C GLN A 310 22.56 -7.60 -50.75
N GLU A 311 21.33 -7.92 -51.17
CA GLU A 311 20.91 -7.97 -52.59
C GLU A 311 20.42 -6.62 -53.14
N ALA A 312 20.34 -5.57 -52.31
CA ALA A 312 19.98 -4.21 -52.72
C ALA A 312 21.11 -3.15 -52.58
N PRO A 313 22.41 -3.40 -52.88
CA PRO A 313 23.46 -2.42 -52.59
C PRO A 313 23.50 -1.21 -53.53
N GLU A 314 22.92 -1.26 -54.73
CA GLU A 314 23.24 -0.30 -55.79
C GLU A 314 22.31 0.92 -55.93
N ALA A 315 21.25 1.06 -55.11
CA ALA A 315 20.27 2.14 -55.31
C ALA A 315 20.36 3.32 -54.32
N LEU A 316 21.26 3.32 -53.33
CA LEU A 316 21.23 4.30 -52.23
C LEU A 316 22.58 4.93 -51.85
N GLU A 317 23.59 4.88 -52.72
CA GLU A 317 24.86 5.62 -52.53
C GLU A 317 24.80 7.12 -52.88
N PHE A 318 23.63 7.69 -53.19
CA PHE A 318 23.49 9.13 -53.54
C PHE A 318 22.60 9.95 -52.59
N ALA A 319 22.53 9.59 -51.32
CA ALA A 319 21.91 10.45 -50.29
C ALA A 319 22.76 10.48 -49.02
N GLY A 320 23.95 11.06 -49.11
CA GLY A 320 24.84 11.17 -47.96
C GLY A 320 26.22 11.70 -48.31
N THR A 321 26.29 12.89 -48.90
CA THR A 321 27.50 13.71 -48.80
C THR A 321 27.15 15.04 -48.16
N ASP A 322 27.89 15.32 -47.09
CA ASP A 322 27.93 16.57 -46.36
C ASP A 322 27.90 17.79 -47.27
N GLN A 323 26.95 18.68 -47.01
CA GLN A 323 27.20 20.11 -47.19
C GLN A 323 26.96 20.81 -45.86
N VAL A 324 28.07 20.98 -45.15
CA VAL A 324 28.25 22.04 -44.15
C VAL A 324 27.84 23.35 -44.80
N LEU A 325 26.72 23.92 -44.35
CA LEU A 325 26.34 25.30 -44.63
C LEU A 325 26.10 26.00 -43.28
N LEU A 326 27.20 26.55 -42.77
CA LEU A 326 27.17 27.76 -41.96
C LEU A 326 26.54 28.86 -42.83
N SER A 327 25.31 29.27 -42.51
CA SER A 327 24.84 30.62 -42.84
C SER A 327 23.82 31.12 -41.85
N THR A 328 24.21 32.22 -41.19
CA THR A 328 23.40 33.15 -40.43
C THR A 328 22.44 33.90 -41.37
N ASP A 329 21.12 33.73 -41.23
CA ASP A 329 20.14 34.83 -41.11
C ASP A 329 18.68 34.33 -40.99
N PRO A 330 17.79 35.04 -40.28
CA PRO A 330 16.40 34.64 -40.04
C PRO A 330 15.41 35.44 -40.89
N ALA A 331 14.77 34.82 -41.88
CA ALA A 331 13.44 35.15 -42.40
C ALA A 331 13.14 34.33 -43.66
N GLU A 332 12.09 33.51 -43.65
CA GLU A 332 10.95 33.57 -44.59
C GLU A 332 10.05 32.34 -44.44
N ASP A 333 8.75 32.62 -44.35
CA ASP A 333 7.64 31.68 -44.42
C ASP A 333 7.71 30.82 -45.69
N SER A 334 7.73 29.49 -45.52
CA SER A 334 7.12 28.58 -46.49
C SER A 334 6.88 27.20 -45.86
N GLN A 335 5.60 26.80 -45.88
CA GLN A 335 5.10 25.52 -45.41
C GLN A 335 5.82 24.34 -46.11
N PRO A 336 6.25 23.29 -45.40
CA PRO A 336 6.74 22.09 -46.05
C PRO A 336 5.55 21.33 -46.67
N ALA A 337 5.55 21.26 -47.99
CA ALA A 337 4.66 20.40 -48.76
C ALA A 337 4.84 18.94 -48.30
N GLN A 338 3.76 18.32 -47.83
CA GLN A 338 3.68 16.89 -47.57
C GLN A 338 3.97 16.12 -48.86
N VAL A 339 5.17 15.56 -48.96
CA VAL A 339 5.48 14.52 -49.94
C VAL A 339 4.79 13.24 -49.44
N ARG A 340 3.63 12.93 -50.03
CA ARG A 340 3.04 11.60 -49.98
C ARG A 340 4.02 10.62 -50.65
N ALA A 341 4.68 9.80 -49.86
CA ALA A 341 5.36 8.61 -50.35
C ALA A 341 4.30 7.56 -50.69
N GLU A 342 3.92 7.51 -51.97
CA GLU A 342 3.23 6.35 -52.54
C GLU A 342 4.21 5.17 -52.67
N GLY A 343 3.70 3.97 -52.47
CA GLY A 343 4.45 2.74 -52.20
C GLY A 343 5.53 2.38 -53.22
N GLY A 344 6.73 2.12 -52.70
CA GLY A 344 7.81 1.41 -53.38
C GLY A 344 8.09 0.09 -52.65
N ALA A 345 8.16 -0.99 -53.42
CA ALA A 345 8.42 -2.35 -52.94
C ALA A 345 9.85 -2.53 -52.40
N GLY A 346 9.99 -3.31 -51.32
CA GLY A 346 11.11 -4.24 -51.16
C GLY A 346 12.40 -3.76 -50.48
N THR A 347 12.39 -2.80 -49.56
CA THR A 347 13.57 -2.52 -48.71
C THR A 347 13.25 -2.74 -47.23
N ALA A 348 13.99 -3.61 -46.56
CA ALA A 348 13.91 -3.76 -45.11
C ALA A 348 14.33 -2.45 -44.43
N SER A 349 13.50 -1.98 -43.50
CA SER A 349 13.84 -0.80 -42.71
C SER A 349 15.16 -1.06 -41.96
N ILE A 350 16.03 -0.05 -41.89
CA ILE A 350 17.30 -0.15 -41.14
C ILE A 350 17.05 -0.62 -39.70
N ALA A 351 15.93 -0.20 -39.11
CA ALA A 351 15.46 -0.64 -37.81
C ALA A 351 15.23 -2.15 -37.71
N ALA A 352 14.47 -2.76 -38.64
CA ALA A 352 14.19 -4.19 -38.62
C ALA A 352 15.46 -5.04 -38.77
N ILE A 353 16.45 -4.57 -39.55
CA ILE A 353 17.73 -5.26 -39.73
C ILE A 353 18.58 -5.18 -38.46
N THR A 354 18.69 -3.99 -37.85
CA THR A 354 19.41 -3.82 -36.58
C THR A 354 18.79 -4.70 -35.50
N GLU A 355 17.46 -4.73 -35.44
CA GLU A 355 16.71 -5.57 -34.50
C GLU A 355 16.93 -7.06 -34.77
N ALA A 356 16.87 -7.51 -36.02
CA ALA A 356 17.15 -8.90 -36.39
C ALA A 356 18.58 -9.34 -36.01
N ARG A 357 19.57 -8.46 -36.21
CA ARG A 357 20.96 -8.73 -35.79
C ARG A 357 21.08 -8.85 -34.28
N SER A 358 20.42 -7.98 -33.52
CA SER A 358 20.39 -8.08 -32.06
C SER A 358 19.83 -9.42 -31.60
N GLU A 359 18.61 -9.76 -32.02
CA GLU A 359 17.92 -10.99 -31.62
C GLU A 359 18.71 -12.25 -32.01
N LEU A 360 19.31 -12.26 -33.21
CA LEU A 360 20.18 -13.34 -33.65
C LEU A 360 21.43 -13.49 -32.77
N GLY A 361 22.01 -12.39 -32.31
CA GLY A 361 23.10 -12.42 -31.33
C GLY A 361 22.67 -13.03 -30.00
N GLY A 362 21.43 -12.75 -29.59
CA GLY A 362 20.80 -13.40 -28.44
C GLY A 362 20.70 -14.92 -28.59
N ILE A 363 20.29 -15.41 -29.77
CA ILE A 363 20.27 -16.85 -30.08
C ILE A 363 21.66 -17.46 -29.97
N PHE A 364 22.66 -16.84 -30.59
CA PHE A 364 24.03 -17.36 -30.54
C PHE A 364 24.57 -17.44 -29.12
N TYR A 365 24.28 -16.42 -28.29
CA TYR A 365 24.63 -16.47 -26.88
C TYR A 365 23.92 -17.61 -26.13
N LEU A 366 22.60 -17.76 -26.29
CA LEU A 366 21.81 -18.80 -25.61
C LEU A 366 22.20 -20.24 -26.02
N GLN A 367 22.81 -20.40 -27.20
CA GLN A 367 23.32 -21.68 -27.70
C GLN A 367 24.83 -21.86 -27.50
N ASP A 368 25.49 -20.97 -26.74
CA ASP A 368 26.95 -20.96 -26.52
C ASP A 368 27.79 -20.90 -27.83
N ARG A 369 27.23 -20.34 -28.90
CA ARG A 369 27.87 -20.18 -30.21
C ARG A 369 28.65 -18.86 -30.29
N TYR A 370 29.63 -18.70 -29.40
CA TYR A 370 30.40 -17.46 -29.27
C TYR A 370 31.20 -17.07 -30.53
N GLN A 371 31.59 -18.04 -31.36
CA GLN A 371 32.25 -17.76 -32.63
C GLN A 371 31.31 -17.06 -33.63
N ASP A 372 30.06 -17.52 -33.71
CA ASP A 372 29.05 -16.89 -34.58
C ASP A 372 28.64 -15.53 -34.04
N LEU A 373 28.53 -15.40 -32.71
CA LEU A 373 28.28 -14.12 -32.04
C LEU A 373 29.38 -13.10 -32.34
N GLU A 374 30.65 -13.51 -32.29
CA GLU A 374 31.78 -12.65 -32.63
C GLU A 374 31.71 -12.15 -34.08
N ILE A 375 31.48 -13.06 -35.03
CA ILE A 375 31.34 -12.72 -36.45
C ILE A 375 30.20 -11.72 -36.64
N LEU A 376 29.04 -11.99 -36.03
CA LEU A 376 27.87 -11.12 -36.11
C LEU A 376 28.15 -9.72 -35.54
N LEU A 377 28.70 -9.63 -34.32
CA LEU A 377 29.00 -8.35 -33.68
C LEU A 377 30.05 -7.56 -34.47
N SER A 378 31.05 -8.22 -35.05
CA SER A 378 32.08 -7.58 -35.90
C SER A 378 31.48 -6.88 -37.14
N GLY A 379 30.33 -7.36 -37.63
CA GLY A 379 29.58 -6.76 -38.73
C GLY A 379 28.67 -5.58 -38.34
N ILE A 380 28.61 -5.22 -37.05
CA ILE A 380 27.83 -4.07 -36.55
C ILE A 380 28.80 -2.96 -36.14
N PRO A 381 28.63 -1.71 -36.59
CA PRO A 381 29.49 -0.59 -36.16
C PRO A 381 29.54 -0.43 -34.64
N ILE A 382 30.72 -0.09 -34.10
CA ILE A 382 30.94 -0.01 -32.65
C ILE A 382 30.00 0.99 -31.96
N GLU A 383 29.69 2.13 -32.60
CA GLU A 383 28.76 3.12 -32.02
C GLU A 383 27.35 2.56 -31.89
N GLN A 384 26.86 1.82 -32.89
CA GLN A 384 25.54 1.17 -32.81
C GLN A 384 25.49 0.11 -31.72
N ARG A 385 26.59 -0.62 -31.47
CA ARG A 385 26.66 -1.57 -30.36
C ARG A 385 26.60 -0.85 -29.01
N ARG A 386 27.27 0.30 -28.88
CA ARG A 386 27.34 1.11 -27.66
C ARG A 386 26.10 1.95 -27.36
N GLU A 387 25.22 2.14 -28.34
CA GLU A 387 23.92 2.80 -28.16
C GLU A 387 22.80 1.80 -27.82
N SER A 388 23.04 0.50 -28.01
CA SER A 388 22.09 -0.55 -27.67
C SER A 388 22.50 -1.25 -26.37
N PRO A 389 21.67 -1.22 -25.30
CA PRO A 389 21.99 -1.92 -24.06
C PRO A 389 22.12 -3.43 -24.29
N PHE A 390 21.28 -3.99 -25.15
CA PHE A 390 21.29 -5.42 -25.47
C PHE A 390 22.57 -5.84 -26.20
N LEU A 391 22.98 -5.09 -27.23
CA LEU A 391 24.23 -5.40 -27.95
C LEU A 391 25.47 -5.17 -27.08
N SER A 392 25.49 -4.12 -26.26
CA SER A 392 26.56 -3.90 -25.28
C SER A 392 26.66 -5.06 -24.30
N ASN A 393 25.52 -5.55 -23.79
CA ASN A 393 25.49 -6.71 -22.91
C ASN A 393 26.00 -8.00 -23.60
N LEU A 394 25.58 -8.26 -24.84
CA LEU A 394 26.09 -9.40 -25.62
C LEU A 394 27.59 -9.30 -25.91
N GLU A 395 28.11 -8.11 -26.22
CA GLU A 395 29.54 -7.87 -26.37
C GLU A 395 30.28 -8.15 -25.06
N GLY A 396 29.71 -7.76 -23.91
CA GLY A 396 30.20 -8.11 -22.58
C GLY A 396 30.27 -9.62 -22.33
N HIS A 397 29.22 -10.36 -22.68
CA HIS A 397 29.19 -11.83 -22.58
C HIS A 397 30.28 -12.49 -23.45
N LEU A 398 30.45 -12.02 -24.69
CA LEU A 398 31.50 -12.52 -25.59
C LEU A 398 32.91 -12.24 -25.04
N LEU A 399 33.16 -11.03 -24.54
CA LEU A 399 34.45 -10.65 -23.97
C LEU A 399 34.76 -11.45 -22.70
N ARG A 400 33.76 -11.69 -21.85
CA ARG A 400 33.86 -12.59 -20.69
C ARG A 400 34.27 -13.99 -21.13
N HIS A 401 33.64 -14.56 -22.16
CA HIS A 401 33.99 -15.88 -22.69
C HIS A 401 35.45 -15.95 -23.15
N LYS A 402 35.97 -14.86 -23.71
CA LYS A 402 37.37 -14.73 -24.14
C LYS A 402 38.36 -14.49 -22.99
N GLY A 403 37.89 -14.26 -21.76
CA GLY A 403 38.72 -13.90 -20.62
C GLY A 403 39.17 -12.43 -20.60
N CYS A 404 38.59 -11.58 -21.46
CA CYS A 404 38.86 -10.14 -21.50
C CYS A 404 38.02 -9.40 -20.44
N HIS A 405 38.32 -9.67 -19.16
CA HIS A 405 37.47 -9.26 -18.03
C HIS A 405 37.27 -7.74 -17.89
N GLU A 406 38.32 -6.92 -18.07
CA GLU A 406 38.20 -5.46 -17.97
C GLU A 406 37.29 -4.87 -19.07
N GLU A 407 37.47 -5.33 -20.30
CA GLU A 407 36.67 -4.89 -21.43
C GLU A 407 35.21 -5.36 -21.26
N ALA A 408 35.01 -6.60 -20.81
CA ALA A 408 33.69 -7.15 -20.53
C ALA A 408 32.94 -6.30 -19.49
N ALA A 409 33.61 -5.96 -18.38
CA ALA A 409 33.04 -5.13 -17.33
C ALA A 409 32.60 -3.75 -17.86
N THR A 410 33.44 -3.11 -18.68
CA THR A 410 33.13 -1.82 -19.32
C THR A 410 31.90 -1.92 -20.24
N ARG A 411 31.70 -3.05 -20.92
CA ARG A 411 30.50 -3.26 -21.76
C ARG A 411 29.23 -3.46 -20.95
N TYR A 412 29.30 -4.14 -19.82
CA TYR A 412 28.17 -4.24 -18.92
C TYR A 412 27.83 -2.89 -18.28
N GLU A 413 28.82 -2.12 -17.80
CA GLU A 413 28.58 -0.75 -17.29
C GLU A 413 27.86 0.10 -18.33
N ARG A 414 28.30 0.04 -19.60
CA ARG A 414 27.63 0.75 -20.68
C ARG A 414 26.17 0.32 -20.89
N ALA A 415 25.88 -0.97 -20.77
CA ALA A 415 24.50 -1.46 -20.86
C ALA A 415 23.63 -0.92 -19.71
N GLY A 416 24.17 -0.84 -18.50
CA GLY A 416 23.48 -0.30 -17.33
C GLY A 416 23.29 1.23 -17.35
N GLU A 417 24.24 1.99 -17.91
CA GLU A 417 24.07 3.43 -18.16
C GLU A 417 22.86 3.73 -19.05
N LEU A 418 22.58 2.84 -20.01
CA LEU A 418 21.46 2.96 -20.94
C LEU A 418 20.13 2.47 -20.33
N VAL A 419 20.18 1.72 -19.23
CA VAL A 419 19.01 1.19 -18.53
C VAL A 419 19.14 1.46 -17.02
N PRO A 420 18.89 2.70 -16.56
CA PRO A 420 19.21 3.11 -15.19
C PRO A 420 18.46 2.36 -14.08
N GLY A 421 17.37 1.65 -14.40
CA GLY A 421 16.62 0.84 -13.44
C GLY A 421 17.14 -0.60 -13.26
N GLU A 422 18.06 -1.07 -14.11
CA GLU A 422 18.45 -2.49 -14.15
C GLU A 422 19.77 -2.73 -13.39
N GLY A 423 19.68 -3.43 -12.25
CA GLY A 423 20.85 -3.77 -11.41
C GLY A 423 21.76 -4.82 -12.02
N LEU A 424 21.23 -5.71 -12.87
CA LEU A 424 21.92 -6.91 -13.34
C LEU A 424 23.20 -6.60 -14.12
N PHE A 425 23.18 -5.55 -14.94
CA PHE A 425 24.36 -5.17 -15.72
C PHE A 425 25.53 -4.77 -14.82
N HIS A 426 25.27 -4.05 -13.73
CA HIS A 426 26.31 -3.63 -12.81
C HIS A 426 26.78 -4.76 -11.90
N LEU A 427 25.91 -5.71 -11.58
CA LEU A 427 26.30 -6.97 -10.93
C LEU A 427 27.30 -7.74 -11.81
N ASN A 428 26.97 -7.90 -13.10
CA ASN A 428 27.86 -8.54 -14.07
C ASN A 428 29.19 -7.77 -14.21
N ALA A 429 29.15 -6.43 -14.27
CA ALA A 429 30.35 -5.61 -14.31
C ALA A 429 31.23 -5.82 -13.07
N GLY A 430 30.66 -5.80 -11.87
CA GLY A 430 31.40 -6.01 -10.63
C GLY A 430 32.07 -7.38 -10.56
N ASN A 431 31.37 -8.43 -11.01
CA ASN A 431 31.91 -9.78 -11.08
C ASN A 431 33.10 -9.88 -12.05
N GLU A 432 33.07 -9.17 -13.17
CA GLU A 432 34.18 -9.14 -14.12
C GLU A 432 35.33 -8.24 -13.64
N TRP A 433 35.06 -7.11 -12.98
CA TRP A 433 36.10 -6.29 -12.33
C TRP A 433 36.84 -7.07 -11.24
N LEU A 434 36.14 -7.90 -10.48
CA LEU A 434 36.74 -8.79 -9.49
C LEU A 434 37.72 -9.77 -10.16
N LYS A 435 37.31 -10.41 -11.26
CA LYS A 435 38.17 -11.35 -12.02
C LYS A 435 39.37 -10.67 -12.66
N ALA A 436 39.23 -9.39 -13.03
CA ALA A 436 40.34 -8.55 -13.47
C ALA A 436 41.30 -8.13 -12.34
N GLY A 437 40.96 -8.39 -11.06
CA GLY A 437 41.75 -7.98 -9.90
C GLY A 437 41.59 -6.51 -9.50
N LEU A 438 40.63 -5.80 -10.10
CA LEU A 438 40.35 -4.38 -9.84
C LEU A 438 39.29 -4.24 -8.74
N HIS A 439 39.66 -4.59 -7.51
CA HIS A 439 38.74 -4.66 -6.37
C HIS A 439 37.93 -3.37 -6.11
N PRO A 440 38.50 -2.15 -6.14
CA PRO A 440 37.71 -0.93 -5.93
C PRO A 440 36.59 -0.77 -6.96
N ARG A 441 36.88 -0.98 -8.26
CA ARG A 441 35.86 -0.92 -9.33
C ARG A 441 34.80 -2.00 -9.20
N ALA A 442 35.19 -3.19 -8.74
CA ALA A 442 34.24 -4.27 -8.46
C ALA A 442 33.23 -3.85 -7.39
N VAL A 443 33.72 -3.27 -6.29
CA VAL A 443 32.88 -2.75 -5.21
C VAL A 443 31.99 -1.61 -5.70
N ASP A 444 32.51 -0.64 -6.46
CA ASP A 444 31.71 0.47 -6.98
C ASP A 444 30.56 -0.03 -7.88
N ALA A 445 30.83 -1.02 -8.75
CA ALA A 445 29.81 -1.62 -9.60
C ALA A 445 28.76 -2.41 -8.80
N TRP A 446 29.16 -3.18 -7.78
CA TRP A 446 28.21 -3.88 -6.91
C TRP A 446 27.38 -2.93 -6.05
N LEU A 447 27.97 -1.83 -5.56
CA LEU A 447 27.24 -0.79 -4.84
C LEU A 447 26.16 -0.16 -5.72
N GLU A 448 26.50 0.08 -6.98
CA GLU A 448 25.59 0.64 -7.97
C GLU A 448 24.48 -0.36 -8.37
N ALA A 449 24.80 -1.65 -8.50
CA ALA A 449 23.80 -2.70 -8.65
C ALA A 449 22.84 -2.75 -7.44
N GLY A 450 23.37 -2.73 -6.23
CA GLY A 450 22.58 -2.81 -5.02
C GLY A 450 21.68 -1.60 -4.78
N ARG A 451 22.13 -0.39 -5.14
CA ARG A 451 21.27 0.80 -5.14
C ARG A 451 20.04 0.64 -6.04
N ARG A 452 20.22 0.06 -7.23
CA ARG A 452 19.10 -0.18 -8.16
C ARG A 452 18.13 -1.23 -7.65
N TYR A 453 18.64 -2.35 -7.14
CA TYR A 453 17.77 -3.39 -6.57
C TYR A 453 16.98 -2.89 -5.36
N LEU A 454 17.60 -2.11 -4.47
CA LEU A 454 16.86 -1.46 -3.38
C LEU A 454 15.78 -0.49 -3.88
N ALA A 455 16.07 0.31 -4.91
CA ALA A 455 15.10 1.22 -5.50
C ALA A 455 13.94 0.47 -6.19
N ALA A 456 14.21 -0.70 -6.77
CA ALA A 456 13.21 -1.58 -7.38
C ALA A 456 12.42 -2.42 -6.37
N GLY A 457 12.88 -2.52 -5.11
CA GLY A 457 12.29 -3.38 -4.09
C GLY A 457 12.72 -4.85 -4.18
N ASP A 458 13.71 -5.16 -5.03
CA ASP A 458 14.20 -6.52 -5.29
C ASP A 458 15.25 -6.94 -4.25
N THR A 459 14.79 -7.20 -3.02
CA THR A 459 15.70 -7.51 -1.92
C THR A 459 16.42 -8.85 -2.04
N ASP A 460 15.90 -9.78 -2.84
CA ASP A 460 16.47 -11.12 -2.98
C ASP A 460 17.77 -11.10 -3.81
N GLU A 461 17.83 -10.25 -4.84
CA GLU A 461 19.04 -10.08 -5.68
C GLU A 461 20.19 -9.38 -4.92
N LEU A 462 19.91 -8.77 -3.77
CA LEU A 462 20.92 -8.12 -2.92
C LEU A 462 21.76 -9.13 -2.14
N GLU A 463 21.25 -10.31 -1.80
CA GLU A 463 21.94 -11.25 -0.92
C GLU A 463 23.36 -11.58 -1.43
N GLY A 464 23.46 -11.97 -2.70
CA GLY A 464 24.76 -12.27 -3.33
C GLY A 464 25.67 -11.03 -3.46
N ILE A 465 25.10 -9.83 -3.59
CA ILE A 465 25.87 -8.57 -3.59
C ILE A 465 26.44 -8.30 -2.20
N ILE A 466 25.64 -8.49 -1.15
CA ILE A 466 26.08 -8.27 0.24
C ILE A 466 27.20 -9.24 0.61
N ASP A 467 27.12 -10.51 0.21
CA ASP A 467 28.20 -11.49 0.42
C ASP A 467 29.51 -11.08 -0.27
N ASN A 468 29.41 -10.59 -1.51
CA ASN A 468 30.55 -10.05 -2.26
C ASN A 468 31.17 -8.84 -1.56
N LEU A 469 30.34 -7.92 -1.07
CA LEU A 469 30.77 -6.73 -0.35
C LEU A 469 31.41 -7.09 1.00
N GLU A 470 30.87 -8.04 1.76
CA GLU A 470 31.48 -8.49 3.02
C GLU A 470 32.86 -9.11 2.78
N SER A 471 33.00 -9.90 1.72
CA SER A 471 34.28 -10.47 1.31
C SER A 471 35.29 -9.37 0.94
N ALA A 472 34.84 -8.33 0.24
CA ALA A 472 35.65 -7.17 -0.15
C ALA A 472 36.03 -6.29 1.05
N GLY A 473 35.18 -6.18 2.08
CA GLY A 473 35.46 -5.42 3.30
C GLY A 473 36.71 -5.91 4.06
N ARG A 474 37.16 -7.14 3.79
CA ARG A 474 38.42 -7.70 4.34
C ARG A 474 39.68 -7.14 3.65
N LEU A 475 39.54 -6.48 2.50
CA LEU A 475 40.63 -5.98 1.68
C LEU A 475 41.11 -4.57 2.06
N SER A 476 40.60 -3.99 3.15
CA SER A 476 40.94 -2.64 3.63
C SER A 476 40.81 -1.58 2.52
N LEU A 477 39.56 -1.23 2.17
CA LEU A 477 39.19 -0.25 1.15
C LEU A 477 38.56 1.01 1.78
N PRO A 478 39.37 2.01 2.22
CA PRO A 478 38.86 3.10 3.07
C PRO A 478 37.86 4.03 2.37
N GLU A 479 37.97 4.19 1.06
CA GLU A 479 37.06 5.05 0.28
C GLU A 479 35.68 4.40 0.11
N GLN A 480 35.63 3.07 -0.01
CA GLN A 480 34.41 2.29 -0.23
C GLN A 480 33.75 1.80 1.07
N GLU A 481 34.42 1.92 2.22
CA GLU A 481 33.88 1.47 3.52
C GLU A 481 32.53 2.13 3.83
N TYR A 482 32.43 3.45 3.63
CA TYR A 482 31.20 4.20 3.88
C TYR A 482 30.00 3.69 3.06
N PRO A 483 30.05 3.72 1.70
CA PRO A 483 28.91 3.29 0.90
C PRO A 483 28.60 1.79 1.05
N MET A 484 29.59 0.96 1.35
CA MET A 484 29.40 -0.46 1.67
C MET A 484 28.55 -0.65 2.93
N GLN A 485 28.93 -0.03 4.05
CA GLN A 485 28.16 -0.15 5.29
C GLN A 485 26.76 0.46 5.14
N ALA A 486 26.62 1.57 4.39
CA ALA A 486 25.32 2.18 4.12
C ALA A 486 24.38 1.22 3.37
N LEU A 487 24.86 0.58 2.29
CA LEU A 487 24.07 -0.38 1.52
C LEU A 487 23.73 -1.63 2.34
N ARG A 488 24.69 -2.18 3.08
CA ARG A 488 24.47 -3.34 3.97
C ARG A 488 23.45 -3.05 5.06
N GLY A 489 23.52 -1.88 5.69
CA GLY A 489 22.56 -1.47 6.71
C GLY A 489 21.14 -1.34 6.14
N LYS A 490 21.01 -0.73 4.95
CA LYS A 490 19.71 -0.64 4.23
C LYS A 490 19.15 -2.02 3.86
N TYR A 491 20.00 -2.94 3.42
CA TYR A 491 19.61 -4.34 3.17
C TYR A 491 19.11 -5.04 4.43
N HIS A 492 19.87 -4.99 5.53
CA HIS A 492 19.46 -5.61 6.79
C HIS A 492 18.18 -5.00 7.35
N TYR A 493 17.98 -3.69 7.21
CA TYR A 493 16.73 -3.03 7.56
C TYR A 493 15.55 -3.59 6.75
N ALA A 494 15.70 -3.70 5.42
CA ALA A 494 14.66 -4.23 4.55
C ALA A 494 14.30 -5.69 4.85
N ARG A 495 15.24 -6.48 5.39
CA ARG A 495 15.04 -7.87 5.83
C ARG A 495 14.49 -8.01 7.24
N GLY A 496 14.33 -6.91 7.99
CA GLY A 496 13.91 -6.93 9.40
C GLY A 496 15.01 -7.31 10.39
N ASN A 497 16.27 -7.36 9.95
CA ASN A 497 17.43 -7.67 10.79
C ASN A 497 17.91 -6.39 11.50
N ALA A 498 17.17 -5.96 12.53
CA ALA A 498 17.35 -4.67 13.19
C ALA A 498 18.74 -4.48 13.82
N ASP A 499 19.31 -5.52 14.44
CA ASP A 499 20.60 -5.44 15.14
C ASP A 499 21.77 -5.26 14.16
N GLU A 500 21.78 -6.03 13.08
CA GLU A 500 22.79 -5.94 12.03
C GLU A 500 22.70 -4.62 11.27
N ALA A 501 21.49 -4.12 11.02
CA ALA A 501 21.28 -2.82 10.41
C ALA A 501 21.85 -1.69 11.26
N LEU A 502 21.52 -1.66 12.56
CA LEU A 502 22.08 -0.69 13.51
C LEU A 502 23.60 -0.78 13.59
N ALA A 503 24.16 -1.98 13.67
CA ALA A 503 25.62 -2.15 13.71
C ALA A 503 26.33 -1.60 12.46
N CYS A 504 25.70 -1.72 11.28
CA CYS A 504 26.21 -1.11 10.05
C CYS A 504 26.12 0.41 10.10
N PHE A 505 24.99 0.96 10.53
CA PHE A 505 24.78 2.42 10.63
C PHE A 505 25.72 3.06 11.65
N GLU A 506 25.86 2.49 12.85
CA GLU A 506 26.74 3.00 13.92
C GLU A 506 28.22 3.09 13.49
N ARG A 507 28.68 2.26 12.54
CA ARG A 507 30.03 2.35 11.99
C ARG A 507 30.27 3.58 11.13
N ILE A 508 29.22 4.11 10.52
CA ILE A 508 29.30 5.23 9.56
C ILE A 508 28.68 6.53 10.09
N GLU A 509 27.86 6.45 11.14
CA GLU A 509 27.28 7.61 11.81
C GLU A 509 28.39 8.52 12.39
N GLY A 510 28.51 9.71 11.81
CA GLY A 510 29.50 10.72 12.17
C GLY A 510 29.43 11.91 11.22
N GLU A 511 30.33 12.89 11.36
CA GLU A 511 30.31 14.13 10.55
C GLU A 511 30.43 13.91 9.03
N ARG A 512 30.89 12.72 8.61
CA ARG A 512 31.04 12.36 7.18
C ARG A 512 29.80 11.67 6.59
N CYS A 513 28.83 11.28 7.42
CA CYS A 513 27.62 10.62 6.92
C CYS A 513 26.65 11.65 6.32
N SER A 514 26.60 11.71 5.00
CA SER A 514 25.73 12.62 4.24
C SER A 514 24.44 11.97 3.72
N ASP A 515 24.33 10.64 3.81
CA ASP A 515 23.13 9.88 3.46
C ASP A 515 22.06 10.04 4.53
N SER A 516 21.09 10.93 4.28
CA SER A 516 19.97 11.25 5.18
C SER A 516 19.13 10.01 5.54
N ALA A 517 18.96 9.08 4.59
CA ALA A 517 18.19 7.86 4.79
C ALA A 517 18.84 6.92 5.81
N VAL A 518 20.18 6.86 5.89
CA VAL A 518 20.88 6.11 6.96
C VAL A 518 20.48 6.62 8.34
N TRP A 519 20.50 7.94 8.53
CA TRP A 519 20.11 8.56 9.79
C TRP A 519 18.64 8.30 10.11
N TYR A 520 17.76 8.42 9.12
CA TYR A 520 16.33 8.17 9.28
C TYR A 520 16.03 6.72 9.67
N LEU A 521 16.60 5.74 8.97
CA LEU A 521 16.40 4.31 9.24
C LEU A 521 16.96 3.92 10.61
N SER A 522 18.15 4.38 10.96
CA SER A 522 18.74 4.18 12.28
C SER A 522 17.84 4.77 13.38
N ALA A 523 17.26 5.93 13.14
CA ALA A 523 16.33 6.54 14.07
C ALA A 523 15.05 5.71 14.24
N LEU A 524 14.52 5.07 13.19
CA LEU A 524 13.33 4.20 13.29
C LEU A 524 13.63 2.98 14.17
N LEU A 525 14.77 2.32 13.92
CA LEU A 525 15.21 1.17 14.70
C LEU A 525 15.45 1.50 16.18
N ARG A 526 16.00 2.68 16.49
CA ARG A 526 16.16 3.13 17.89
C ARG A 526 14.84 3.37 18.60
N ARG A 527 13.85 3.95 17.89
CA ARG A 527 12.50 4.14 18.41
C ARG A 527 11.84 2.81 18.73
N GLU A 528 11.98 1.80 17.89
CA GLU A 528 11.49 0.44 18.15
C GLU A 528 12.15 -0.21 19.38
N LYS A 529 13.43 0.08 19.62
CA LYS A 529 14.15 -0.35 20.84
C LYS A 529 13.83 0.47 22.10
N GLY A 530 12.96 1.48 22.00
CA GLY A 530 12.63 2.38 23.11
C GLY A 530 13.69 3.46 23.40
N ASP A 531 14.75 3.57 22.60
CA ASP A 531 15.73 4.65 22.68
C ASP A 531 15.19 5.91 21.97
N ILE A 532 14.19 6.55 22.61
CA ILE A 532 13.49 7.72 22.05
C ILE A 532 14.46 8.89 21.86
N GLN A 533 15.36 9.14 22.81
CA GLN A 533 16.30 10.25 22.72
C GLN A 533 17.31 10.03 21.58
N GLY A 534 17.89 8.83 21.46
CA GLY A 534 18.79 8.50 20.36
C GLY A 534 18.10 8.50 19.00
N ALA A 535 16.79 8.22 18.94
CA ALA A 535 15.98 8.36 17.74
C ALA A 535 15.78 9.83 17.34
N LEU A 536 15.45 10.71 18.29
CA LEU A 536 15.29 12.15 18.04
C LEU A 536 16.57 12.80 17.49
N GLU A 537 17.72 12.49 18.08
CA GLU A 537 19.02 13.02 17.62
C GLU A 537 19.29 12.71 16.14
N ARG A 538 18.96 11.49 15.71
CA ARG A 538 19.19 11.03 14.34
C ARG A 538 18.16 11.57 13.36
N LEU A 539 16.92 11.75 13.80
CA LEU A 539 15.91 12.43 13.01
C LEU A 539 16.26 13.88 12.72
N VAL A 540 16.78 14.60 13.72
CA VAL A 540 17.30 15.96 13.56
C VAL A 540 18.40 15.96 12.49
N ARG A 541 19.31 14.98 12.51
CA ARG A 541 20.34 14.85 11.46
C ARG A 541 19.76 14.57 10.08
N ALA A 542 18.82 13.65 9.95
CA ALA A 542 18.16 13.34 8.68
C ALA A 542 17.47 14.58 8.08
N ARG A 543 16.72 15.31 8.91
CA ARG A 543 16.08 16.58 8.56
C ARG A 543 17.09 17.65 8.16
N ASP A 544 18.18 17.81 8.90
CA ASP A 544 19.18 18.84 8.60
C ASP A 544 19.92 18.58 7.28
N LEU A 545 20.09 17.30 6.91
CA LEU A 545 20.67 16.90 5.62
C LEU A 545 19.69 17.12 4.46
N GLU A 546 18.40 16.85 4.66
CA GLU A 546 17.35 17.06 3.66
C GLU A 546 16.14 17.84 4.23
N PRO A 547 16.27 19.18 4.36
CA PRO A 547 15.25 20.00 5.03
C PRO A 547 13.90 20.06 4.31
N GLY A 548 13.86 19.71 3.03
CA GLY A 548 12.65 19.71 2.20
C GLY A 548 11.91 18.38 2.16
N PHE A 549 12.43 17.31 2.78
CA PHE A 549 11.80 16.00 2.75
C PHE A 549 10.80 15.84 3.91
N ALA A 550 9.50 15.97 3.59
CA ALA A 550 8.42 16.04 4.57
C ALA A 550 8.38 14.84 5.53
N ALA A 551 8.65 13.63 5.04
CA ALA A 551 8.59 12.40 5.85
C ALA A 551 9.54 12.43 7.07
N TYR A 552 10.71 13.06 6.97
CA TYR A 552 11.63 13.18 8.10
C TYR A 552 11.10 14.12 9.18
N ARG A 553 10.48 15.23 8.76
CA ARG A 553 9.84 16.20 9.67
C ARG A 553 8.60 15.63 10.32
N PHE A 554 7.76 14.97 9.54
CA PHE A 554 6.60 14.26 10.03
C PHE A 554 6.98 13.27 11.13
N ARG A 555 7.95 12.39 10.84
CA ARG A 555 8.33 11.36 11.80
C ARG A 555 9.09 11.92 13.00
N LEU A 556 9.80 13.05 12.85
CA LEU A 556 10.33 13.81 13.98
C LEU A 556 9.22 14.41 14.84
N ALA A 557 8.24 15.07 14.24
CA ALA A 557 7.09 15.65 14.93
C ALA A 557 6.27 14.58 15.67
N GLU A 558 6.02 13.43 15.04
CA GLU A 558 5.34 12.31 15.68
C GLU A 558 6.11 11.80 16.90
N THR A 559 7.43 11.62 16.76
CA THR A 559 8.29 11.13 17.84
C THR A 559 8.34 12.14 19.00
N LEU A 560 8.42 13.44 18.71
CA LEU A 560 8.38 14.52 19.71
C LEU A 560 7.03 14.58 20.44
N ARG A 561 5.92 14.48 19.71
CA ARG A 561 4.56 14.44 20.29
C ARG A 561 4.42 13.28 21.26
N ASN A 562 4.82 12.07 20.83
CA ASN A 562 4.73 10.87 21.67
C ASN A 562 5.65 10.94 22.90
N ALA A 563 6.74 11.71 22.82
CA ALA A 563 7.63 12.00 23.94
C ALA A 563 7.15 13.17 24.83
N GLY A 564 6.02 13.81 24.52
CA GLY A 564 5.51 14.98 25.25
C GLY A 564 6.39 16.24 25.10
N GLN A 565 7.21 16.32 24.05
CA GLN A 565 8.07 17.47 23.74
C GLN A 565 7.39 18.38 22.70
N ASP A 566 7.89 19.61 22.52
CA ASP A 566 7.35 20.53 21.51
C ASP A 566 7.63 20.03 20.09
N TYR A 567 6.56 19.85 19.31
CA TYR A 567 6.57 19.27 17.97
C TYR A 567 5.90 20.16 16.91
N GLU A 568 5.35 21.31 17.31
CA GLU A 568 4.41 22.08 16.47
C GLU A 568 5.08 22.65 15.23
N GLU A 569 6.31 23.16 15.37
CA GLU A 569 7.06 23.73 14.25
C GLU A 569 7.44 22.66 13.23
N GLU A 570 7.82 21.46 13.68
CA GLU A 570 8.16 20.36 12.77
C GLU A 570 6.94 19.85 12.01
N LEU A 571 5.80 19.72 12.69
CA LEU A 571 4.53 19.35 12.06
C LEU A 571 4.10 20.41 11.02
N LYS A 572 4.22 21.68 11.35
CA LYS A 572 3.91 22.78 10.42
C LYS A 572 4.81 22.74 9.18
N GLN A 573 6.12 22.58 9.36
CA GLN A 573 7.07 22.49 8.24
C GLN A 573 6.87 21.20 7.43
N ALA A 574 6.41 20.11 8.05
CA ALA A 574 6.03 18.89 7.33
C ALA A 574 4.83 19.13 6.40
N LEU A 575 3.77 19.78 6.88
CA LEU A 575 2.60 20.17 6.07
C LEU A 575 2.95 21.16 4.95
N GLU A 576 3.83 22.12 5.21
CA GLU A 576 4.28 23.08 4.19
C GLU A 576 5.13 22.42 3.10
N ALA A 577 5.86 21.34 3.43
CA ALA A 577 6.69 20.61 2.49
C ALA A 577 5.89 19.60 1.65
N ASP A 578 4.88 18.96 2.22
CA ASP A 578 3.98 18.04 1.51
C ASP A 578 2.59 18.02 2.16
N ASP A 579 1.62 18.64 1.48
CA ASP A 579 0.20 18.64 1.87
C ASP A 579 -0.60 17.47 1.26
N SER A 580 0.08 16.57 0.55
CA SER A 580 -0.52 15.39 -0.09
C SER A 580 -0.30 14.09 0.70
N ASP A 581 0.45 14.12 1.80
CA ASP A 581 0.63 12.99 2.71
C ASP A 581 -0.46 12.98 3.80
N GLY A 582 -1.35 11.99 3.72
CA GLY A 582 -2.45 11.82 4.66
C GLY A 582 -2.02 11.55 6.11
N TRP A 583 -0.83 11.00 6.35
CA TRP A 583 -0.33 10.76 7.72
C TRP A 583 0.06 12.06 8.42
N ILE A 584 0.54 13.05 7.66
CA ILE A 584 0.84 14.39 8.19
C ILE A 584 -0.47 15.08 8.62
N HIS A 585 -1.51 14.98 7.80
CA HIS A 585 -2.85 15.44 8.16
C HIS A 585 -3.42 14.71 9.39
N ASN A 586 -3.20 13.40 9.51
CA ASN A 586 -3.58 12.65 10.70
C ASN A 586 -2.90 13.19 11.97
N LEU A 587 -1.58 13.40 11.93
CA LEU A 587 -0.84 13.97 13.06
C LEU A 587 -1.28 15.40 13.39
N ALA A 588 -1.62 16.21 12.38
CA ALA A 588 -2.18 17.53 12.59
C ALA A 588 -3.53 17.51 13.31
N ALA A 589 -4.40 16.55 12.97
CA ALA A 589 -5.66 16.37 13.67
C ALA A 589 -5.46 15.91 15.13
N LEU A 590 -4.52 15.00 15.37
CA LEU A 590 -4.15 14.57 16.73
C LEU A 590 -3.61 15.76 17.55
N SER A 591 -2.80 16.63 16.95
CA SER A 591 -2.32 17.85 17.60
C SER A 591 -3.45 18.80 18.00
N LEU A 592 -4.44 18.96 17.12
CA LEU A 592 -5.62 19.80 17.40
C LEU A 592 -6.52 19.18 18.48
N LEU A 593 -6.61 17.85 18.53
CA LEU A 593 -7.28 17.15 19.64
C LEU A 593 -6.56 17.36 20.98
N ASP A 594 -5.23 17.32 21.01
CA ASP A 594 -4.44 17.62 22.22
C ASP A 594 -4.73 19.05 22.73
N LYS A 595 -5.02 19.99 21.81
CA LYS A 595 -5.43 21.38 22.10
C LYS A 595 -6.92 21.54 22.38
N ASN A 596 -7.68 20.45 22.40
CA ASN A 596 -9.13 20.42 22.56
C ASN A 596 -9.89 21.24 21.49
N ASP A 597 -9.41 21.23 20.25
CA ASP A 597 -10.06 21.80 19.07
C ASP A 597 -10.50 20.71 18.07
N PRO A 598 -11.60 20.00 18.35
CA PRO A 598 -12.05 18.90 17.51
C PRO A 598 -12.68 19.37 16.18
N ASP A 599 -13.09 20.63 16.07
CA ASP A 599 -13.67 21.17 14.84
C ASP A 599 -12.61 21.35 13.75
N SER A 600 -11.46 21.93 14.10
CA SER A 600 -10.32 22.00 13.18
C SER A 600 -9.74 20.61 12.90
N ALA A 601 -9.69 19.72 13.91
CA ALA A 601 -9.21 18.35 13.74
C ALA A 601 -10.04 17.57 12.69
N ALA A 602 -11.35 17.79 12.65
CA ALA A 602 -12.25 17.16 11.68
C ALA A 602 -11.90 17.50 10.23
N ILE A 603 -11.38 18.71 9.97
CA ILE A 603 -10.98 19.15 8.62
C ILE A 603 -9.74 18.35 8.18
N HIS A 604 -8.72 18.27 9.04
CA HIS A 604 -7.50 17.52 8.74
C HIS A 604 -7.77 16.01 8.59
N LEU A 605 -8.63 15.41 9.42
CA LEU A 605 -8.98 13.99 9.25
C LEU A 605 -9.86 13.70 8.04
N ALA A 606 -10.67 14.66 7.60
CA ALA A 606 -11.40 14.53 6.33
C ALA A 606 -10.43 14.46 5.15
N GLU A 607 -9.37 15.27 5.17
CA GLU A 607 -8.32 15.26 4.15
C GLU A 607 -7.45 14.00 4.24
N ALA A 608 -7.03 13.61 5.45
CA ALA A 608 -6.31 12.35 5.67
C ALA A 608 -7.11 11.15 5.12
N ARG A 609 -8.44 11.12 5.33
CA ARG A 609 -9.32 10.06 4.80
C ARG A 609 -9.48 10.11 3.29
N ARG A 610 -9.42 11.30 2.68
CA ARG A 610 -9.44 11.47 1.22
C ARG A 610 -8.16 10.90 0.59
N LEU A 611 -7.03 11.14 1.24
CA LEU A 611 -5.69 10.70 0.80
C LEU A 611 -5.43 9.21 1.11
N LEU A 612 -5.97 8.71 2.23
CA LEU A 612 -5.79 7.35 2.73
C LEU A 612 -7.15 6.63 2.91
N PRO A 613 -7.91 6.36 1.82
CA PRO A 613 -9.28 5.83 1.91
C PRO A 613 -9.37 4.40 2.47
N GLY A 614 -8.26 3.64 2.44
CA GLY A 614 -8.17 2.28 2.98
C GLY A 614 -7.69 2.20 4.44
N GLU A 615 -7.13 3.28 4.99
CA GLU A 615 -6.49 3.24 6.31
C GLU A 615 -7.50 3.38 7.44
N ARG A 616 -7.71 2.28 8.17
CA ARG A 616 -8.72 2.20 9.24
C ARG A 616 -8.36 3.04 10.46
N GLU A 617 -7.06 3.28 10.70
CA GLU A 617 -6.61 4.15 11.79
C GLU A 617 -7.14 5.58 11.67
N ILE A 618 -7.25 6.09 10.43
CA ILE A 618 -7.83 7.40 10.14
C ILE A 618 -9.32 7.43 10.52
N VAL A 619 -10.04 6.33 10.31
CA VAL A 619 -11.46 6.20 10.68
C VAL A 619 -11.63 6.21 12.19
N VAL A 620 -10.76 5.51 12.93
CA VAL A 620 -10.76 5.49 14.40
C VAL A 620 -10.52 6.89 14.96
N ASN A 621 -9.51 7.61 14.45
CA ASN A 621 -9.23 8.98 14.88
C ASN A 621 -10.38 9.93 14.54
N LEU A 622 -11.04 9.75 13.40
CA LEU A 622 -12.24 10.52 13.05
C LEU A 622 -13.43 10.22 13.99
N ALA A 623 -13.58 8.97 14.44
CA ALA A 623 -14.59 8.61 15.42
C ALA A 623 -14.32 9.30 16.77
N GLU A 624 -13.07 9.36 17.24
CA GLU A 624 -12.70 10.13 18.45
C GLU A 624 -13.02 11.62 18.27
N VAL A 625 -12.72 12.22 17.11
CA VAL A 625 -13.11 13.60 16.81
C VAL A 625 -14.63 13.79 16.92
N ARG A 626 -15.42 12.89 16.33
CA ARG A 626 -16.89 12.97 16.41
C ARG A 626 -17.39 12.83 17.84
N ARG A 627 -16.78 11.96 18.65
CA ARG A 627 -17.08 11.86 20.08
C ARG A 627 -16.79 13.17 20.80
N ARG A 628 -15.61 13.77 20.63
CA ARG A 628 -15.24 15.07 21.23
C ARG A 628 -16.17 16.22 20.82
N GLN A 629 -16.82 16.13 19.66
CA GLN A 629 -17.86 17.05 19.21
C GLN A 629 -19.25 16.76 19.80
N GLY A 630 -19.36 15.80 20.72
CA GLY A 630 -20.63 15.36 21.31
C GLY A 630 -21.48 14.47 20.39
N ARG A 631 -20.91 13.97 19.29
CA ARG A 631 -21.61 13.18 18.26
C ARG A 631 -21.25 11.71 18.34
N LEU A 632 -21.43 11.10 19.51
CA LEU A 632 -21.06 9.70 19.76
C LEU A 632 -21.80 8.72 18.82
N ALA A 633 -23.08 8.97 18.49
CA ALA A 633 -23.81 8.08 17.58
C ALA A 633 -23.16 8.03 16.18
N GLU A 634 -22.82 9.20 15.63
CA GLU A 634 -22.10 9.28 14.35
C GLU A 634 -20.70 8.63 14.46
N ALA A 635 -20.02 8.78 15.59
CA ALA A 635 -18.71 8.15 15.81
C ALA A 635 -18.79 6.62 15.70
N LEU A 636 -19.78 6.01 16.35
CA LEU A 636 -19.96 4.54 16.34
C LEU A 636 -20.42 4.01 14.98
N GLU A 637 -21.18 4.79 14.20
CA GLU A 637 -21.58 4.42 12.82
C GLU A 637 -20.41 4.39 11.84
N LEU A 638 -19.32 5.11 12.12
CA LEU A 638 -18.11 5.10 11.27
C LEU A 638 -17.31 3.80 11.40
N LEU A 639 -17.42 3.12 12.54
CA LEU A 639 -16.61 1.98 12.89
C LEU A 639 -17.20 0.68 12.32
N ASP A 640 -16.36 -0.15 11.70
CA ASP A 640 -16.78 -1.44 11.17
C ASP A 640 -16.77 -2.51 12.27
N ARG A 641 -17.97 -2.96 12.65
CA ARG A 641 -18.17 -4.04 13.62
C ARG A 641 -17.61 -5.39 13.15
N SER A 642 -17.27 -5.54 11.87
CA SER A 642 -16.57 -6.75 11.40
C SER A 642 -15.12 -6.81 11.89
N ASN A 643 -14.50 -5.65 12.18
CA ASN A 643 -13.11 -5.48 12.57
C ASN A 643 -12.95 -5.42 14.11
N ALA A 644 -12.06 -6.24 14.67
CA ALA A 644 -11.85 -6.31 16.12
C ALA A 644 -11.22 -5.04 16.72
N ARG A 645 -10.24 -4.43 16.02
CA ARG A 645 -9.54 -3.21 16.49
C ARG A 645 -10.50 -2.02 16.56
N GLU A 646 -11.45 -1.94 15.63
CA GLU A 646 -12.44 -0.88 15.64
C GLU A 646 -13.58 -1.10 16.62
N LEU A 647 -13.97 -2.35 16.86
CA LEU A 647 -14.86 -2.67 17.98
C LEU A 647 -14.23 -2.29 19.31
N HIS A 648 -12.95 -2.58 19.50
CA HIS A 648 -12.19 -2.16 20.69
C HIS A 648 -12.18 -0.64 20.80
N ALA A 649 -11.82 0.08 19.72
CA ALA A 649 -11.86 1.54 19.72
C ALA A 649 -13.25 2.09 20.07
N GLY A 650 -14.32 1.55 19.49
CA GLY A 650 -15.70 1.96 19.78
C GLY A 650 -16.11 1.69 21.23
N ALA A 651 -15.66 0.58 21.81
CA ALA A 651 -15.83 0.30 23.23
C ALA A 651 -15.12 1.35 24.10
N ASN A 652 -13.89 1.75 23.75
CA ASN A 652 -13.15 2.79 24.45
C ASN A 652 -13.89 4.15 24.36
N LEU A 653 -14.46 4.50 23.20
CA LEU A 653 -15.28 5.71 23.07
C LEU A 653 -16.51 5.70 23.98
N LEU A 654 -17.14 4.54 24.17
CA LEU A 654 -18.29 4.37 25.06
C LEU A 654 -17.88 4.50 26.54
N VAL A 655 -16.72 3.95 26.93
CA VAL A 655 -16.15 4.10 28.27
C VAL A 655 -15.87 5.57 28.60
N GLU A 656 -15.27 6.32 27.67
CA GLU A 656 -14.99 7.76 27.83
C GLU A 656 -16.26 8.60 28.04
N GLU A 657 -17.41 8.14 27.53
CA GLU A 657 -18.72 8.77 27.74
C GLU A 657 -19.49 8.19 28.96
N GLY A 658 -18.85 7.30 29.73
CA GLY A 658 -19.44 6.67 30.92
C GLY A 658 -20.52 5.63 30.62
N LYS A 659 -20.59 5.11 29.39
CA LYS A 659 -21.57 4.12 28.93
C LYS A 659 -21.03 2.70 29.05
N TYR A 660 -20.75 2.28 30.27
CA TYR A 660 -20.03 1.03 30.55
C TYR A 660 -20.77 -0.23 30.11
N GLU A 661 -22.11 -0.25 30.19
CA GLU A 661 -22.94 -1.38 29.76
C GLU A 661 -22.90 -1.57 28.24
N ASP A 662 -23.00 -0.48 27.48
CA ASP A 662 -22.88 -0.51 26.02
C ASP A 662 -21.46 -0.91 25.63
N ALA A 663 -20.44 -0.37 26.31
CA ALA A 663 -19.04 -0.72 26.07
C ALA A 663 -18.77 -2.21 26.27
N GLU A 664 -19.36 -2.83 27.30
CA GLU A 664 -19.23 -4.25 27.58
C GLU A 664 -19.78 -5.13 26.44
N GLU A 665 -20.83 -4.70 25.73
CA GLU A 665 -21.28 -5.41 24.52
C GLU A 665 -20.22 -5.37 23.41
N TRP A 666 -19.64 -4.19 23.16
CA TRP A 666 -18.62 -3.98 22.14
C TRP A 666 -17.32 -4.73 22.45
N TYR A 667 -16.81 -4.64 23.68
CA TYR A 667 -15.65 -5.40 24.12
C TYR A 667 -15.84 -6.91 23.97
N ARG A 668 -17.03 -7.42 24.31
CA ARG A 668 -17.34 -8.84 24.17
C ARG A 668 -17.34 -9.27 22.70
N GLU A 669 -17.83 -8.43 21.80
CA GLU A 669 -17.79 -8.70 20.36
C GLU A 669 -16.34 -8.66 19.82
N ALA A 670 -15.54 -7.68 20.25
CA ALA A 670 -14.12 -7.58 19.89
C ALA A 670 -13.37 -8.86 20.32
N LEU A 671 -13.54 -9.29 21.58
CA LEU A 671 -12.89 -10.48 22.12
C LEU A 671 -13.33 -11.79 21.47
N ARG A 672 -14.54 -11.87 20.88
CA ARG A 672 -14.93 -13.06 20.08
C ARG A 672 -14.05 -13.20 18.83
N LYS A 673 -13.55 -12.08 18.29
CA LYS A 673 -12.73 -12.05 17.08
C LYS A 673 -11.24 -12.16 17.40
N THR A 674 -10.79 -11.53 18.50
CA THR A 674 -9.41 -11.56 18.97
C THR A 674 -9.35 -12.00 20.45
N PRO A 675 -9.45 -13.30 20.75
CA PRO A 675 -9.59 -13.79 22.14
C PRO A 675 -8.34 -13.65 23.02
N PHE A 676 -7.19 -13.34 22.43
CA PHE A 676 -5.86 -13.38 23.07
C PHE A 676 -5.13 -12.04 22.97
N ASP A 677 -5.86 -10.94 22.79
CA ASP A 677 -5.30 -9.59 22.80
C ASP A 677 -5.20 -9.09 24.26
N PRO A 678 -3.98 -8.91 24.83
CA PRO A 678 -3.82 -8.55 26.23
C PRO A 678 -4.32 -7.14 26.56
N GLU A 679 -4.24 -6.20 25.62
CA GLU A 679 -4.71 -4.82 25.82
C GLU A 679 -6.24 -4.78 25.85
N LEU A 680 -6.89 -5.46 24.91
CA LEU A 680 -8.34 -5.60 24.87
C LEU A 680 -8.88 -6.32 26.12
N LEU A 681 -8.18 -7.35 26.61
CA LEU A 681 -8.52 -8.04 27.86
C LEU A 681 -8.43 -7.09 29.06
N ALA A 682 -7.36 -6.29 29.14
CA ALA A 682 -7.15 -5.32 30.22
C ALA A 682 -8.19 -4.19 30.20
N ASP A 683 -8.51 -3.65 29.02
CA ASP A 683 -9.49 -2.57 28.86
C ASP A 683 -10.91 -3.03 29.20
N ARG A 684 -11.29 -4.23 28.74
CA ARG A 684 -12.56 -4.83 29.16
C ARG A 684 -12.57 -5.10 30.67
N ALA A 685 -11.46 -5.58 31.24
CA ALA A 685 -11.40 -5.81 32.68
C ALA A 685 -11.58 -4.50 33.47
N ALA A 686 -10.98 -3.40 33.01
CA ALA A 686 -11.20 -2.08 33.59
C ALA A 686 -12.67 -1.66 33.51
N ASN A 687 -13.33 -1.87 32.36
CA ASN A 687 -14.77 -1.63 32.22
C ASN A 687 -15.61 -2.51 33.18
N CYS A 688 -15.24 -3.78 33.35
CA CYS A 688 -15.89 -4.67 34.32
C CYS A 688 -15.72 -4.20 35.77
N LEU A 689 -14.59 -3.56 36.12
CA LEU A 689 -14.39 -2.96 37.45
C LEU A 689 -15.35 -1.80 37.70
N GLU A 690 -15.65 -0.98 36.67
CA GLU A 690 -16.65 0.09 36.76
C GLU A 690 -18.08 -0.47 36.91
N LEU A 691 -18.38 -1.58 36.25
CA LEU A 691 -19.65 -2.31 36.37
C LEU A 691 -19.78 -3.18 37.64
N ASP A 692 -18.75 -3.23 38.48
CA ASP A 692 -18.66 -4.12 39.66
C ASP A 692 -18.77 -5.64 39.32
N LEU A 693 -18.41 -6.00 38.08
CA LEU A 693 -18.32 -7.39 37.59
C LEU A 693 -16.96 -8.00 37.98
N LEU A 694 -16.76 -8.16 39.30
CA LEU A 694 -15.45 -8.48 39.89
C LEU A 694 -14.93 -9.89 39.56
N ASN A 695 -15.78 -10.83 39.14
CA ASN A 695 -15.31 -12.18 38.78
C ASN A 695 -14.86 -12.22 37.32
N GLU A 696 -15.59 -11.55 36.44
CA GLU A 696 -15.25 -11.38 35.04
C GLU A 696 -13.96 -10.58 34.90
N ALA A 697 -13.80 -9.49 35.65
CA ALA A 697 -12.55 -8.73 35.70
C ALA A 697 -11.37 -9.60 36.14
N ASP A 698 -11.56 -10.50 37.11
CA ASP A 698 -10.52 -11.40 37.62
C ASP A 698 -10.04 -12.40 36.54
N ASP A 699 -10.98 -13.04 35.84
CA ASP A 699 -10.68 -13.96 34.73
C ASP A 699 -9.91 -13.25 33.62
N LEU A 700 -10.38 -12.06 33.22
CA LEU A 700 -9.78 -11.29 32.14
C LEU A 700 -8.37 -10.82 32.50
N LEU A 701 -8.14 -10.34 33.72
CA LEU A 701 -6.81 -9.93 34.17
C LEU A 701 -5.86 -11.10 34.33
N GLY A 702 -6.34 -12.27 34.78
CA GLY A 702 -5.53 -13.48 34.82
C GLY A 702 -5.03 -13.86 33.42
N ARG A 703 -5.93 -13.84 32.43
CA ARG A 703 -5.57 -14.11 31.02
C ARG A 703 -4.64 -13.05 30.43
N ALA A 704 -4.89 -11.77 30.70
CA ALA A 704 -4.04 -10.69 30.22
C ALA A 704 -2.62 -10.82 30.81
N TYR A 705 -2.52 -11.11 32.09
CA TYR A 705 -1.25 -11.36 32.79
C TYR A 705 -0.50 -12.57 32.23
N ASP A 706 -1.18 -13.69 31.97
CA ASP A 706 -0.55 -14.90 31.42
C ASP A 706 0.02 -14.67 30.00
N ILE A 707 -0.57 -13.77 29.22
CA ILE A 707 -0.11 -13.42 27.87
C ILE A 707 1.02 -12.40 27.93
N GLN A 708 0.79 -11.27 28.60
CA GLN A 708 1.76 -10.18 28.68
C GLN A 708 1.61 -9.42 30.00
N PRO A 709 2.48 -9.71 30.99
CA PRO A 709 2.59 -8.87 32.18
C PRO A 709 2.94 -7.43 31.80
N SER A 710 2.28 -6.47 32.42
CA SER A 710 2.53 -5.04 32.22
C SER A 710 2.19 -4.24 33.47
N PRO A 711 2.78 -3.04 33.66
CA PRO A 711 2.41 -2.15 34.75
C PRO A 711 0.91 -1.95 34.90
N ARG A 712 0.20 -1.72 33.78
CA ARG A 712 -1.26 -1.53 33.76
C ARG A 712 -2.01 -2.74 34.29
N VAL A 713 -1.61 -3.95 33.89
CA VAL A 713 -2.26 -5.20 34.37
C VAL A 713 -2.06 -5.37 35.87
N PHE A 714 -0.85 -5.14 36.40
CA PHE A 714 -0.59 -5.20 37.84
C PHE A 714 -1.40 -4.16 38.63
N LEU A 715 -1.53 -2.92 38.10
CA LEU A 715 -2.38 -1.88 38.69
C LEU A 715 -3.84 -2.32 38.74
N LEU A 716 -4.38 -2.84 37.63
CA LEU A 716 -5.77 -3.31 37.57
C LEU A 716 -6.04 -4.50 38.51
N ILE A 717 -5.08 -5.44 38.65
CA ILE A 717 -5.17 -6.53 39.64
C ILE A 717 -5.20 -5.96 41.07
N SER A 718 -4.38 -4.96 41.36
CA SER A 718 -4.39 -4.27 42.65
C SER A 718 -5.73 -3.59 42.93
N PHE A 719 -6.30 -2.88 41.95
CA PHE A 719 -7.60 -2.23 42.08
C PHE A 719 -8.75 -3.23 42.28
N LEU A 720 -8.74 -4.33 41.52
CA LEU A 720 -9.67 -5.45 41.70
C LEU A 720 -9.59 -6.02 43.12
N ALA A 721 -8.38 -6.33 43.58
CA ALA A 721 -8.14 -6.88 44.91
C ALA A 721 -8.57 -5.88 46.00
N GLY A 722 -8.35 -4.58 45.80
CA GLY A 722 -8.86 -3.52 46.66
C GLY A 722 -10.39 -3.52 46.77
N LYS A 723 -11.11 -3.62 45.63
CA LYS A 723 -12.59 -3.74 45.62
C LYS A 723 -13.09 -5.00 46.34
N LYS A 724 -12.36 -6.12 46.24
CA LYS A 724 -12.64 -7.37 46.98
C LYS A 724 -12.21 -7.33 48.46
N GLY A 725 -11.49 -6.30 48.91
CA GLY A 725 -10.90 -6.21 50.25
C GLY A 725 -9.68 -7.11 50.47
N GLU A 726 -9.10 -7.68 49.40
CA GLU A 726 -7.98 -8.61 49.40
C GLU A 726 -6.63 -7.86 49.39
N PHE A 727 -6.38 -6.99 50.37
CA PHE A 727 -5.19 -6.11 50.38
C PHE A 727 -3.85 -6.84 50.34
N THR A 728 -3.78 -8.07 50.85
CA THR A 728 -2.57 -8.91 50.74
C THR A 728 -2.30 -9.29 49.29
N ARG A 729 -3.34 -9.62 48.52
CA ARG A 729 -3.23 -9.94 47.09
C ARG A 729 -2.81 -8.72 46.28
N SER A 730 -3.39 -7.56 46.59
CA SER A 730 -3.00 -6.26 46.01
C SER A 730 -1.51 -5.96 46.25
N GLU A 731 -1.03 -6.11 47.49
CA GLU A 731 0.39 -5.91 47.82
C GLU A 731 1.31 -6.85 47.04
N ILE A 732 0.99 -8.15 46.98
CA ILE A 732 1.80 -9.15 46.28
C ILE A 732 1.88 -8.81 44.78
N ALA A 733 0.75 -8.49 44.15
CA ALA A 733 0.71 -8.13 42.73
C ALA A 733 1.58 -6.90 42.42
N LEU A 734 1.48 -5.85 43.25
CA LEU A 734 2.29 -4.63 43.07
C LEU A 734 3.78 -4.88 43.33
N GLN A 735 4.13 -5.69 44.32
CA GLN A 735 5.52 -6.06 44.58
C GLN A 735 6.12 -6.84 43.42
N GLN A 736 5.38 -7.80 42.87
CA GLN A 736 5.80 -8.56 41.70
C GLN A 736 5.94 -7.64 40.48
N GLY A 737 4.99 -6.74 40.24
CA GLY A 737 5.11 -5.75 39.18
C GLY A 737 6.36 -4.88 39.33
N LEU A 738 6.78 -4.55 40.55
CA LEU A 738 8.01 -3.81 40.83
C LEU A 738 9.28 -4.67 40.78
N GLU A 739 9.19 -5.99 40.79
CA GLU A 739 10.32 -6.86 40.48
C GLU A 739 10.61 -6.86 38.97
N GLU A 740 9.54 -6.84 38.15
CA GLU A 740 9.63 -6.79 36.68
C GLU A 740 9.87 -5.37 36.15
N PHE A 741 9.29 -4.34 36.79
CA PHE A 741 9.36 -2.94 36.40
C PHE A 741 9.83 -2.05 37.58
N PRO A 742 11.13 -2.07 37.94
CA PRO A 742 11.62 -1.53 39.22
C PRO A 742 11.46 -0.02 39.44
N GLU A 743 11.35 0.74 38.35
CA GLU A 743 11.27 2.20 38.37
C GLU A 743 9.88 2.74 38.00
N GLU A 744 8.89 1.85 37.89
CA GLU A 744 7.53 2.24 37.49
C GLU A 744 6.83 3.04 38.60
N THR A 745 6.62 4.32 38.33
CA THR A 745 6.20 5.30 39.34
C THR A 745 4.78 5.05 39.84
N GLU A 746 3.87 4.61 38.96
CA GLU A 746 2.47 4.34 39.35
C GLU A 746 2.35 3.12 40.25
N LEU A 747 3.11 2.05 39.99
CA LEU A 747 3.13 0.88 40.85
C LEU A 747 3.64 1.22 42.27
N LEU A 748 4.67 2.08 42.36
CA LEU A 748 5.16 2.59 43.64
C LEU A 748 4.10 3.44 44.36
N ARG A 749 3.40 4.33 43.65
CA ARG A 749 2.33 5.15 44.22
C ARG A 749 1.20 4.29 44.79
N GLU A 750 0.70 3.35 44.00
CA GLU A 750 -0.39 2.49 44.45
C GLU A 750 0.04 1.56 45.59
N LEU A 751 1.27 1.07 45.61
CA LEU A 751 1.77 0.28 46.74
C LEU A 751 1.82 1.10 48.03
N ALA A 752 2.25 2.36 47.96
CA ALA A 752 2.23 3.26 49.10
C ALA A 752 0.79 3.52 49.60
N ARG A 753 -0.17 3.71 48.69
CA ARG A 753 -1.60 3.87 49.02
C ARG A 753 -2.18 2.63 49.70
N VAL A 754 -1.86 1.44 49.22
CA VAL A 754 -2.24 0.16 49.85
C VAL A 754 -1.66 0.05 51.27
N TYR A 755 -0.41 0.45 51.47
CA TYR A 755 0.19 0.51 52.80
C TYR A 755 -0.50 1.51 53.73
N LEU A 756 -0.87 2.69 53.23
CA LEU A 756 -1.63 3.66 54.01
C LEU A 756 -3.03 3.17 54.38
N HIS A 757 -3.71 2.47 53.46
CA HIS A 757 -5.03 1.89 53.70
C HIS A 757 -4.97 0.78 54.77
N THR A 758 -3.90 -0.01 54.75
CA THR A 758 -3.64 -1.08 55.73
C THR A 758 -2.94 -0.58 57.01
N GLN A 759 -2.85 0.75 57.21
CA GLN A 759 -2.21 1.40 58.37
C GLN A 759 -0.71 1.09 58.58
N ARG A 760 -0.02 0.59 57.55
CA ARG A 760 1.42 0.26 57.54
C ARG A 760 2.25 1.45 57.07
N VAL A 761 2.19 2.52 57.85
CA VAL A 761 2.77 3.84 57.52
C VAL A 761 4.28 3.79 57.26
N ASP A 762 5.03 2.97 57.99
CA ASP A 762 6.50 2.87 57.81
C ASP A 762 6.88 2.24 56.47
N ASN A 763 6.09 1.28 55.98
CA ASN A 763 6.24 0.71 54.65
C ASN A 763 5.93 1.76 53.58
N ALA A 764 4.84 2.52 53.74
CA ALA A 764 4.51 3.63 52.84
C ALA A 764 5.65 4.67 52.75
N LYS A 765 6.27 5.03 53.90
CA LYS A 765 7.45 5.91 53.93
C LYS A 765 8.65 5.32 53.22
N ALA A 766 8.84 3.99 53.28
CA ALA A 766 9.94 3.33 52.58
C ALA A 766 9.74 3.36 51.05
N VAL A 767 8.52 3.13 50.59
CA VAL A 767 8.16 3.23 49.17
C VAL A 767 8.29 4.67 48.67
N LEU A 768 7.79 5.66 49.42
CA LEU A 768 7.94 7.08 49.09
C LEU A 768 9.40 7.50 48.91
N ARG A 769 10.32 7.00 49.75
CA ARG A 769 11.76 7.27 49.59
C ARG A 769 12.34 6.72 48.29
N LYS A 770 11.80 5.61 47.76
CA LYS A 770 12.19 5.08 46.45
C LYS A 770 11.61 5.97 45.35
N LEU A 771 10.31 6.25 45.42
CA LEU A 771 9.60 7.08 44.45
C LEU A 771 10.28 8.45 44.27
N LYS A 772 10.63 9.13 45.37
CA LYS A 772 11.32 10.43 45.35
C LYS A 772 12.68 10.48 44.64
N ARG A 773 13.33 9.33 44.46
CA ARG A 773 14.60 9.26 43.69
C ARG A 773 14.36 9.29 42.18
N ILE A 774 13.15 8.94 41.76
CA ILE A 774 12.73 8.81 40.37
C ILE A 774 11.90 10.03 39.98
N ASP A 775 10.87 10.34 40.77
CA ASP A 775 9.93 11.43 40.54
C ASP A 775 9.72 12.26 41.83
N SER A 776 9.71 13.59 41.71
CA SER A 776 9.37 14.54 42.79
C SER A 776 8.25 15.49 42.38
N GLY A 777 7.42 15.05 41.44
CA GLY A 777 6.28 15.80 40.91
C GLY A 777 5.14 16.03 41.91
N PRO A 778 4.09 16.74 41.50
CA PRO A 778 2.95 17.12 42.35
C PRO A 778 2.31 15.94 43.08
N GLU A 779 2.06 14.84 42.37
CA GLU A 779 1.41 13.63 42.92
C GLU A 779 2.25 12.95 44.00
N THR A 780 3.57 12.94 43.82
CA THR A 780 4.51 12.41 44.82
C THR A 780 4.52 13.28 46.09
N ASN A 781 4.37 14.60 45.92
CA ASN A 781 4.26 15.54 47.06
C ASN A 781 2.91 15.41 47.78
N GLU A 782 1.81 15.18 47.05
CA GLU A 782 0.50 14.89 47.65
C GLU A 782 0.54 13.60 48.48
N LEU A 783 1.13 12.52 47.93
CA LEU A 783 1.31 11.27 48.66
C LEU A 783 2.20 11.44 49.91
N GLU A 784 3.25 12.26 49.83
CA GLU A 784 4.05 12.62 51.00
C GLU A 784 3.21 13.32 52.07
N GLN A 785 2.38 14.28 51.67
CA GLN A 785 1.50 14.99 52.60
C GLN A 785 0.52 14.02 53.27
N ASP A 786 -0.09 13.11 52.52
CA ASP A 786 -0.99 12.07 53.05
C ASP A 786 -0.29 11.18 54.08
N ILE A 787 0.95 10.74 53.77
CA ILE A 787 1.77 9.97 54.69
C ILE A 787 2.10 10.80 55.94
N GLU A 788 2.41 12.09 55.79
CA GLU A 788 2.71 12.96 56.92
C GLU A 788 1.48 13.17 57.82
N GLU A 789 0.31 13.40 57.26
CA GLU A 789 -0.94 13.60 58.00
C GLU A 789 -1.38 12.36 58.78
N ARG A 790 -1.22 11.16 58.19
CA ARG A 790 -1.50 9.89 58.85
C ARG A 790 -0.44 9.50 59.87
N SER A 791 0.81 9.94 59.69
CA SER A 791 1.92 9.57 60.57
C SER A 791 2.23 10.57 61.68
N SER A 792 1.70 11.78 61.61
CA SER A 792 1.98 12.87 62.56
C SER A 792 0.71 13.42 63.24
N GLN A 793 0.91 14.02 64.41
CA GLN A 793 -0.08 14.82 65.14
C GLN A 793 0.48 16.22 65.37
N LYS A 794 -0.40 17.21 65.50
CA LYS A 794 -0.02 18.61 65.74
C LYS A 794 -0.05 18.92 67.22
N ILE A 795 1.03 19.52 67.72
CA ILE A 795 1.09 20.19 69.02
C ILE A 795 1.13 21.69 68.75
N SER A 796 0.25 22.48 69.38
CA SER A 796 0.15 23.91 69.12
C SER A 796 0.37 24.75 70.37
N CYS A 797 1.11 25.85 70.22
CA CYS A 797 1.22 26.90 71.20
C CYS A 797 -0.15 27.55 71.43
N SER A 798 -0.64 27.51 72.65
CA SER A 798 -1.95 28.03 73.04
C SER A 798 -2.02 29.58 73.03
N SER A 799 -0.90 30.28 72.82
CA SER A 799 -0.88 31.74 72.75
C SER A 799 -0.76 32.30 71.33
N CYS A 800 0.11 31.74 70.50
CA CYS A 800 0.38 32.27 69.15
C CYS A 800 -0.05 31.33 68.02
N ASN A 801 -0.69 30.20 68.34
CA ASN A 801 -1.14 29.15 67.40
C ASN A 801 -0.03 28.54 66.53
N ARG A 802 1.25 28.88 66.76
CA ARG A 802 2.38 28.15 66.19
C ARG A 802 2.24 26.67 66.51
N TYR A 803 2.43 25.81 65.53
CA TYR A 803 2.32 24.38 65.72
C TYR A 803 3.59 23.65 65.30
N TRP A 804 3.77 22.47 65.88
CA TRP A 804 4.83 21.52 65.57
C TRP A 804 4.19 20.18 65.24
N ARG A 805 4.72 19.48 64.25
CA ARG A 805 4.30 18.12 63.92
C ARG A 805 5.18 17.12 64.67
N VAL A 806 4.56 16.16 65.32
CA VAL A 806 5.26 15.07 66.01
C VAL A 806 4.70 13.72 65.55
N PRO A 807 5.52 12.66 65.44
CA PRO A 807 5.02 11.33 65.13
C PRO A 807 3.87 10.92 66.07
N ARG A 808 2.84 10.25 65.54
CA ARG A 808 1.73 9.72 66.37
C ARG A 808 2.20 8.60 67.28
N ASN A 809 3.03 7.70 66.75
CA ASN A 809 3.61 6.58 67.49
C ASN A 809 5.05 6.93 67.88
N LEU A 810 5.21 7.60 69.01
CA LEU A 810 6.51 7.89 69.59
C LEU A 810 6.95 6.74 70.51
N PRO A 811 8.18 6.22 70.39
CA PRO A 811 8.73 5.33 71.42
C PRO A 811 8.83 6.08 72.76
N PRO A 812 8.87 5.37 73.90
CA PRO A 812 9.04 5.99 75.21
C PRO A 812 10.24 6.95 75.21
N GLN A 813 9.99 8.21 75.54
CA GLN A 813 11.04 9.22 75.59
C GLN A 813 11.75 9.15 76.95
N GLY A 814 13.08 9.12 76.93
CA GLY A 814 13.90 9.22 78.14
C GLY A 814 13.84 10.61 78.78
N SER A 815 14.57 10.79 79.89
CA SER A 815 14.71 12.11 80.52
C SER A 815 15.45 13.08 79.61
N LEU A 816 14.87 14.25 79.36
CA LEU A 816 15.47 15.31 78.54
C LEU A 816 16.56 16.05 79.33
N HIS A 817 17.76 16.17 78.75
CA HIS A 817 18.86 16.99 79.25
C HIS A 817 19.31 17.98 78.17
N LEU A 818 18.95 19.26 78.33
CA LEU A 818 19.31 20.31 77.38
C LEU A 818 20.76 20.74 77.60
N THR A 819 21.60 20.59 76.57
CA THR A 819 23.02 21.01 76.57
C THR A 819 23.24 22.43 76.05
N ALA A 820 22.24 22.98 75.34
CA ALA A 820 22.23 24.33 74.80
C ALA A 820 20.86 24.99 75.01
N GLN A 821 20.79 26.32 74.90
CA GLN A 821 19.55 27.07 75.03
C GLN A 821 18.69 26.92 73.76
N PRO A 822 17.47 26.35 73.84
CA PRO A 822 16.62 26.21 72.66
C PRO A 822 16.06 27.56 72.19
N PRO A 823 15.89 27.77 70.87
CA PRO A 823 15.33 28.99 70.30
C PRO A 823 13.86 29.23 70.68
N ASP A 824 13.42 30.48 70.54
CA ASP A 824 12.11 30.97 70.98
C ASP A 824 10.90 30.29 70.30
N ASP A 825 11.13 29.68 69.14
CA ASP A 825 10.13 28.99 68.35
C ASP A 825 9.88 27.54 68.78
N LEU A 826 10.69 26.98 69.68
CA LEU A 826 10.49 25.64 70.22
C LEU A 826 9.57 25.62 71.44
N PRO A 827 8.98 24.45 71.80
CA PRO A 827 8.09 24.36 72.95
C PRO A 827 8.83 24.56 74.28
N ALA A 828 8.30 25.43 75.14
CA ALA A 828 8.75 25.65 76.52
C ALA A 828 8.29 24.55 77.49
N GLY A 829 7.22 23.84 77.12
CA GLY A 829 6.63 22.76 77.91
C GLY A 829 5.12 22.80 77.97
N THR A 830 4.56 21.80 78.66
CA THR A 830 3.12 21.60 78.84
C THR A 830 2.73 21.98 80.25
N CYS A 831 1.64 22.73 80.40
CA CYS A 831 1.06 23.00 81.70
C CYS A 831 0.44 21.72 82.28
N PRO A 832 0.84 21.25 83.47
CA PRO A 832 0.26 20.04 84.06
C PRO A 832 -1.20 20.22 84.49
N ALA A 833 -1.66 21.46 84.71
CA ALA A 833 -3.01 21.76 85.18
C ALA A 833 -4.04 21.84 84.03
N CYS A 834 -3.75 22.61 82.98
CA CYS A 834 -4.69 22.84 81.88
C CYS A 834 -4.25 22.23 80.55
N ARG A 835 -3.12 21.51 80.51
CA ARG A 835 -2.55 20.84 79.32
C ARG A 835 -2.18 21.78 78.16
N ALA A 836 -2.28 23.10 78.33
CA ALA A 836 -1.82 24.07 77.35
C ALA A 836 -0.30 23.96 77.09
N HIS A 837 0.09 24.09 75.83
CA HIS A 837 1.49 24.11 75.39
C HIS A 837 1.88 25.53 75.02
N TYR A 838 3.12 25.93 75.27
CA TYR A 838 3.61 27.26 74.89
C TYR A 838 4.96 27.16 74.19
N CYS A 839 5.24 28.04 73.23
CA CYS A 839 6.61 28.23 72.74
C CYS A 839 7.43 29.05 73.72
N ILE A 840 8.76 28.93 73.66
CA ILE A 840 9.70 29.63 74.54
C ILE A 840 9.52 31.15 74.45
N GLY A 841 9.32 31.70 73.25
CA GLY A 841 9.06 33.13 73.04
C GLY A 841 7.83 33.63 73.80
N CYS A 842 6.69 32.94 73.69
CA CYS A 842 5.47 33.31 74.42
C CYS A 842 5.57 33.06 75.93
N ALA A 843 6.34 32.06 76.34
CA ALA A 843 6.52 31.70 77.73
C ALA A 843 7.50 32.64 78.47
N ARG A 844 8.44 33.28 77.75
CA ARG A 844 9.44 34.20 78.32
C ARG A 844 8.83 35.42 79.01
N GLU A 845 7.69 35.90 78.53
CA GLU A 845 6.93 36.97 79.17
C GLU A 845 6.32 36.56 80.52
N HIS A 846 6.31 35.26 80.84
CA HIS A 846 5.71 34.67 82.04
C HIS A 846 6.72 33.78 82.78
N LEU A 847 7.94 34.28 82.95
CA LEU A 847 9.00 33.64 83.73
C LEU A 847 8.81 33.95 85.22
N GLY A 848 8.70 32.92 86.07
CA GLY A 848 8.63 33.12 87.52
C GLY A 848 10.00 33.46 88.13
N ASP A 849 9.99 34.00 89.35
CA ASP A 849 11.21 34.31 90.12
C ASP A 849 12.10 33.07 90.38
N ASP A 850 11.52 31.87 90.26
CA ASP A 850 12.21 30.57 90.32
C ASP A 850 12.90 30.17 89.01
N GLY A 851 12.93 31.06 88.01
CA GLY A 851 13.55 30.84 86.71
C GLY A 851 12.81 29.85 85.80
N ARG A 852 11.55 29.52 86.13
CA ARG A 852 10.72 28.56 85.38
C ARG A 852 9.62 29.27 84.60
N PHE A 853 9.42 28.86 83.35
CA PHE A 853 8.30 29.33 82.55
C PHE A 853 6.96 28.90 83.17
N ARG A 854 5.98 29.81 83.20
CA ARG A 854 4.65 29.57 83.77
C ARG A 854 3.55 29.69 82.72
N CYS A 855 2.51 28.89 82.90
CA CYS A 855 1.32 28.94 82.07
C CYS A 855 0.62 30.29 82.18
N LYS A 856 0.35 30.95 81.05
CA LYS A 856 -0.33 32.25 80.99
C LYS A 856 -1.75 32.23 81.59
N THR A 857 -2.44 31.09 81.54
CA THR A 857 -3.83 30.96 82.00
C THR A 857 -3.96 30.69 83.50
N CYS A 858 -3.11 29.81 84.05
CA CYS A 858 -3.26 29.32 85.43
C CYS A 858 -2.00 29.47 86.29
N ASN A 859 -1.00 30.20 85.79
CA ASN A 859 0.27 30.52 86.45
C ASN A 859 1.08 29.32 87.00
N THR A 860 0.75 28.11 86.56
CA THR A 860 1.42 26.86 86.96
C THR A 860 2.71 26.68 86.15
N PRO A 861 3.85 26.27 86.77
CA PRO A 861 5.09 26.01 86.03
C PRO A 861 4.89 24.98 84.91
N LEU A 862 5.39 25.30 83.71
CA LEU A 862 5.39 24.39 82.57
C LEU A 862 6.34 23.23 82.84
N LYS A 863 5.99 22.04 82.36
CA LYS A 863 6.77 20.82 82.50
C LYS A 863 7.11 20.21 81.14
N LEU A 864 8.34 19.74 81.00
CA LEU A 864 8.82 18.98 79.82
C LEU A 864 8.56 17.48 80.02
N VAL A 865 7.27 17.12 80.14
CA VAL A 865 6.84 15.73 80.38
C VAL A 865 6.04 15.14 79.22
N GLU A 866 5.64 15.97 78.27
CA GLU A 866 4.88 15.52 77.10
C GLU A 866 5.84 14.87 76.08
N PRO A 867 5.65 13.59 75.71
CA PRO A 867 6.58 12.87 74.83
C PRO A 867 6.84 13.59 73.50
N GLY A 868 5.83 14.20 72.90
CA GLY A 868 6.00 14.97 71.67
C GLY A 868 6.87 16.21 71.84
N ILE A 869 6.77 16.92 72.97
CA ILE A 869 7.65 18.06 73.27
C ILE A 869 9.09 17.60 73.52
N ILE A 870 9.26 16.51 74.28
CA ILE A 870 10.58 15.94 74.55
C ILE A 870 11.24 15.51 73.23
N TRP A 871 10.49 14.86 72.33
CA TRP A 871 10.97 14.47 71.02
C TRP A 871 11.40 15.67 70.17
N LEU A 872 10.61 16.75 70.13
CA LEU A 872 10.96 17.98 69.40
C LEU A 872 12.27 18.59 69.89
N LEU A 873 12.48 18.65 71.20
CA LEU A 873 13.69 19.23 71.80
C LEU A 873 14.91 18.32 71.62
N ASN A 874 14.76 17.00 71.78
CA ASN A 874 15.83 16.04 71.49
C ASN A 874 16.26 16.09 70.02
N ARG A 875 15.29 16.18 69.09
CA ARG A 875 15.57 16.29 67.66
C ARG A 875 16.33 17.58 67.34
N TRP A 876 15.88 18.71 67.90
CA TRP A 876 16.60 19.98 67.76
C TRP A 876 18.04 19.91 68.30
N GLN A 877 18.26 19.29 69.46
CA GLN A 877 19.61 19.11 70.01
C GLN A 877 20.50 18.25 69.10
N ALA A 878 19.96 17.15 68.56
CA ALA A 878 20.71 16.29 67.64
C ALA A 878 21.05 16.96 66.31
N ASP A 879 20.21 17.90 65.86
CA ASP A 879 20.42 18.66 64.62
C ASP A 879 21.29 19.93 64.85
N SER A 880 21.66 20.25 66.09
CA SER A 880 22.43 21.46 66.42
C SER A 880 23.95 21.20 66.31
N PRO A 881 24.76 22.14 65.76
CA PRO A 881 26.19 21.93 65.52
C PRO A 881 27.06 21.66 66.76
N GLU A 882 26.51 21.88 67.97
CA GLU A 882 27.18 21.68 69.26
C GLU A 882 26.66 20.45 70.03
N GLY A 883 25.79 19.63 69.41
CA GLY A 883 25.11 18.46 70.00
C GLY A 883 25.83 17.13 69.80
#